data_AF-A0A377TZC2-F1
#
_entry.id   AF-A0A377TZC2-F1
#
_cell.length_a   1.000
_cell.length_b   1.000
_cell.length_c   1.000
_cell.angle_alpha   90.00
_cell.angle_beta   90.00
_cell.angle_gamma   90.00
#
_symmetry.space_group_name_H-M   'P 1'
#
loop_
_entity.id
_entity.type
_entity.pdbx_description
1 polymer ?
#
loop_
_entity_poly.entity_id
_entity_poly.type
_entity_poly.pdbx_seq_one_letter_code
_entity_poly.pdbx_strand_id
1 'polypeptide(L)'
;MEGDYLVNIFINQRMAMSRTIPFRKNAQGKVVAELTPALLNDLGVNVDHLPAFKDLPKDKPVKDLAELIPQSSVKLDIARLRLDISIPQVAMQPGKNSRMDPELWDDGIPALLFNYSLSAGRTEQNINNDSRHMNNLFANVQTGANLGAWRLRSTITHNYSDQNGGRNGQSRHTDDTRFSNTYLMRDIRAWRSHLTIGESSTGSEVLDGVPFRGVQLQSSEQMLPARLRGFAPQITGIANSNARVTIRQNGYVVYETYVAPGPFEIKDLYQAGMSGDLEVTITEADGSVRSFVVPYSTLPVMLRPGTFKYEVTAGRYDGGLTYGSRQENFVLGTLIYGLPKNITLYGGGLVSEYYTALSLGSGVSLGDWGAVSADATLSNARFQGESRETGGSWRLRYSKSLLSTGTSIDLTALRYSTKNFYTFSEYNTMGYARRDEDIFYTPDRRRSSFQTQVSQQLGALGSISLRAHRDEYWGSTKTLTGLSAGYNGGFKGVSYGLYYTIDRMKGNGSWPENRQVTFSLNIPFSIFSYSPALQNVYATSQISHDNTGRTLNQAGISGSNGNFSYSMMQNWGNQNQASNSNLNMGWQGSKGSINAGYGYSHDTRSMNMNITGGAIAHSEGLTLSRTLGSSMALVSAPEASGVRLTSGNGVTDWQGFCRCALPFRLYQQQHRPRSQHPAG
;
A
#
# COMPACT_ATOMS: atom_id res chain seq x y z
N MET A 1 38.14 29.05 34.22
CA MET A 1 38.83 28.44 35.37
C MET A 1 38.54 26.95 35.35
N GLU A 2 39.45 26.13 35.87
CA GLU A 2 39.13 24.72 36.11
C GLU A 2 38.09 24.64 37.22
N GLY A 3 37.23 23.62 37.16
CA GLY A 3 36.14 23.45 38.11
C GLY A 3 34.98 22.70 37.49
N ASP A 4 33.98 22.44 38.33
CA ASP A 4 32.79 21.70 37.95
C ASP A 4 31.65 22.68 37.76
N TYR A 5 31.12 22.75 36.54
CA TYR A 5 30.12 23.74 36.17
C TYR A 5 28.84 23.03 35.76
N LEU A 6 27.72 23.45 36.34
CA LEU A 6 26.39 23.11 35.86
C LEU A 6 26.15 23.86 34.55
N VAL A 7 26.10 23.12 33.44
CA VAL A 7 25.93 23.69 32.10
C VAL A 7 24.74 23.09 31.37
N ASN A 8 24.09 23.92 30.56
CA ASN A 8 23.10 23.49 29.57
C ASN A 8 23.86 22.97 28.34
N ILE A 9 23.74 21.68 28.06
CA ILE A 9 24.41 21.03 26.95
C ILE A 9 23.53 21.11 25.71
N PHE A 10 24.04 21.71 24.66
CA PHE A 10 23.43 21.78 23.35
C PHE A 10 24.21 20.87 22.41
N ILE A 11 23.53 19.93 21.77
CA ILE A 11 24.10 19.10 20.70
C ILE A 11 23.50 19.49 19.37
N ASN A 12 24.34 19.85 18.40
CA ASN A 12 23.92 20.34 17.08
C ASN A 12 22.83 21.43 17.19
N GLN A 13 23.06 22.40 18.08
CA GLN A 13 22.18 23.54 18.41
C GLN A 13 20.83 23.20 19.09
N ARG A 14 20.58 21.93 19.43
CA ARG A 14 19.40 21.52 20.23
C ARG A 14 19.80 21.29 21.68
N MET A 15 19.03 21.85 22.60
CA MET A 15 19.22 21.59 24.03
C MET A 15 18.95 20.10 24.29
N ALA A 16 19.95 19.39 24.81
CA ALA A 16 19.85 17.98 25.12
C ALA A 16 19.49 17.75 26.59
N MET A 17 20.30 18.30 27.50
CA MET A 17 20.14 18.16 28.95
C MET A 17 20.95 19.22 29.70
N SER A 18 20.72 19.35 31.01
CA SER A 18 21.54 20.13 31.93
C SER A 18 22.30 19.18 32.86
N ARG A 19 23.62 19.31 32.95
CA ARG A 19 24.46 18.42 33.77
C ARG A 19 25.70 19.15 34.27
N THR A 20 26.17 18.79 35.45
CA THR A 20 27.47 19.23 35.96
C THR A 20 28.57 18.49 35.20
N ILE A 21 29.46 19.23 34.53
CA ILE A 21 30.60 18.67 33.80
C ILE A 21 31.90 19.19 34.42
N PRO A 22 32.90 18.32 34.66
CA PRO A 22 34.23 18.76 35.04
C PRO A 22 34.96 19.41 33.85
N PHE A 23 35.48 20.61 34.09
CA PHE A 23 36.35 21.32 33.15
C PHE A 23 37.78 21.32 33.70
N ARG A 24 38.71 20.74 32.95
CA ARG A 24 40.13 20.56 33.33
C ARG A 24 41.04 20.96 32.17
N LYS A 25 42.30 21.30 32.44
CA LYS A 25 43.28 21.62 31.40
C LYS A 25 43.70 20.37 30.65
N ASN A 26 43.68 20.45 29.32
CA ASN A 26 44.27 19.43 28.46
C ASN A 26 45.82 19.55 28.43
N ALA A 27 46.48 18.65 27.70
CA ALA A 27 47.95 18.63 27.55
C ALA A 27 48.53 19.93 26.96
N GLN A 28 47.70 20.75 26.29
CA GLN A 28 48.05 22.03 25.71
C GLN A 28 47.70 23.22 26.65
N GLY A 29 47.32 22.95 27.90
CA GLY A 29 47.00 23.98 28.91
C GLY A 29 45.65 24.67 28.74
N LYS A 30 44.80 24.22 27.79
CA LYS A 30 43.47 24.76 27.53
C LYS A 30 42.42 24.03 28.35
N VAL A 31 41.52 24.77 28.99
CA VAL A 31 40.42 24.19 29.76
C VAL A 31 39.38 23.60 28.80
N VAL A 32 39.13 22.29 28.89
CA VAL A 32 38.19 21.55 28.06
C VAL A 32 37.17 20.80 28.92
N ALA A 33 36.00 20.51 28.34
CA ALA A 33 34.99 19.67 28.98
C ALA A 33 35.45 18.21 28.98
N GLU A 34 35.41 17.56 30.13
CA GLU A 34 35.64 16.12 30.23
C GLU A 34 34.36 15.36 29.79
N LEU A 35 34.36 14.91 28.53
CA LEU A 35 33.26 14.15 27.95
C LEU A 35 33.56 12.65 28.02
N THR A 36 32.68 11.85 28.63
CA THR A 36 32.84 10.39 28.67
C THR A 36 32.09 9.72 27.50
N PRO A 37 32.51 8.54 27.03
CA PRO A 37 31.73 7.79 26.04
C PRO A 37 30.29 7.50 26.48
N ALA A 38 30.05 7.24 27.77
CA ALA A 38 28.69 7.09 28.30
C ALA A 38 27.84 8.37 28.13
N LEU A 39 28.39 9.53 28.46
CA LEU A 39 27.72 10.82 28.26
C LEU A 39 27.46 11.10 26.77
N LEU A 40 28.41 10.81 25.89
CA LEU A 40 28.24 10.97 24.45
C LEU A 40 27.13 10.06 23.91
N ASN A 41 27.03 8.82 24.40
CA ASN A 41 25.95 7.89 24.04
C ASN A 41 24.56 8.40 24.52
N ASP A 42 24.49 8.95 25.73
CA ASP A 42 23.26 9.56 26.25
C ASP A 42 22.81 10.73 25.37
N LEU A 43 23.76 11.58 24.97
CA LEU A 43 23.58 12.71 24.05
C LEU A 43 23.25 12.27 22.60
N GLY A 44 23.28 10.97 22.30
CA GLY A 44 22.86 10.40 21.02
C GLY A 44 23.99 10.20 20.00
N VAL A 45 25.25 10.22 20.44
CA VAL A 45 26.41 9.84 19.61
C VAL A 45 26.45 8.31 19.46
N ASN A 46 26.79 7.82 18.28
CA ASN A 46 26.81 6.38 17.98
C ASN A 46 28.12 5.71 18.44
N VAL A 47 28.38 5.78 19.75
CA VAL A 47 29.63 5.32 20.38
C VAL A 47 29.92 3.85 20.11
N ASP A 48 28.89 2.99 20.09
CA ASP A 48 29.04 1.54 19.90
C ASP A 48 29.50 1.14 18.47
N HIS A 49 29.19 1.96 17.46
CA HIS A 49 29.53 1.67 16.06
C HIS A 49 30.74 2.46 15.53
N LEU A 50 31.26 3.41 16.29
CA LEU A 50 32.45 4.18 15.91
C LEU A 50 33.72 3.43 16.33
N PRO A 51 34.62 3.06 15.38
CA PRO A 51 35.83 2.30 15.69
C PRO A 51 36.71 2.95 16.75
N ALA A 52 36.77 4.29 16.75
CA ALA A 52 37.58 5.08 17.67
C ALA A 52 37.17 4.95 19.15
N PHE A 53 35.96 4.45 19.44
CA PHE A 53 35.43 4.32 20.81
C PHE A 53 35.40 2.87 21.34
N LYS A 54 35.68 1.87 20.50
CA LYS A 54 35.54 0.45 20.89
C LYS A 54 36.39 0.04 22.09
N ASP A 55 37.61 0.57 22.19
CA ASP A 55 38.58 0.19 23.23
C ASP A 55 38.68 1.23 24.37
N LEU A 56 37.80 2.24 24.38
CA LEU A 56 37.81 3.28 25.40
C LEU A 56 36.92 2.89 26.59
N PRO A 57 37.38 3.07 27.84
CA PRO A 57 36.54 2.86 29.02
C PRO A 57 35.35 3.83 29.02
N LYS A 58 34.13 3.31 29.20
CA LYS A 58 32.88 4.08 29.08
C LYS A 58 32.78 5.28 30.04
N ASP A 59 33.46 5.18 31.18
CA ASP A 59 33.41 6.17 32.26
C ASP A 59 34.64 7.08 32.32
N LYS A 60 35.64 6.86 31.46
CA LYS A 60 36.82 7.74 31.41
C LYS A 60 36.63 8.84 30.37
N PRO A 61 37.07 10.07 30.66
CA PRO A 61 36.94 11.18 29.72
C PRO A 61 37.80 10.96 28.48
N VAL A 62 37.27 11.34 27.33
CA VAL A 62 38.01 11.34 26.06
C VAL A 62 38.95 12.54 26.02
N LYS A 63 40.15 12.35 25.46
CA LYS A 63 41.18 13.38 25.41
C LYS A 63 40.84 14.48 24.41
N ASP A 64 40.53 14.10 23.17
CA ASP A 64 40.07 15.02 22.14
C ASP A 64 38.92 14.39 21.34
N LEU A 65 37.78 15.08 21.32
CA LEU A 65 36.62 14.64 20.55
C LEU A 65 36.88 14.75 19.03
N ALA A 66 37.69 15.73 18.60
CA ALA A 66 38.00 15.96 17.19
C ALA A 66 38.92 14.88 16.59
N GLU A 67 39.77 14.24 17.40
CA GLU A 67 40.57 13.08 16.99
C GLU A 67 39.71 11.83 16.81
N LEU A 68 38.72 11.63 17.69
CA LEU A 68 37.82 10.47 17.66
C LEU A 68 36.71 10.62 16.61
N ILE A 69 36.21 11.84 16.43
CA ILE A 69 35.18 12.20 15.46
C ILE A 69 35.68 13.43 14.69
N PRO A 70 36.25 13.23 13.48
CA PRO A 70 36.70 14.33 12.64
C PRO A 70 35.61 15.39 12.44
N GLN A 71 35.99 16.67 12.48
CA GLN A 71 35.07 17.82 12.33
C GLN A 71 34.03 17.98 13.45
N SER A 72 34.16 17.26 14.56
CA SER A 72 33.45 17.61 15.78
C SER A 72 34.06 18.85 16.45
N SER A 73 33.24 19.60 17.20
CA SER A 73 33.73 20.72 18.00
C SER A 73 32.97 20.87 19.30
N VAL A 74 33.66 21.37 20.32
CA VAL A 74 33.11 21.64 21.65
C VAL A 74 33.43 23.09 22.01
N LYS A 75 32.41 23.90 22.28
CA LYS A 75 32.54 25.31 22.65
C LYS A 75 31.78 25.58 23.93
N LEU A 76 32.46 26.14 24.92
CA LEU A 76 31.85 26.61 26.16
C LEU A 76 31.59 28.12 26.06
N ASP A 77 30.34 28.52 26.23
CA ASP A 77 29.94 29.90 26.52
C ASP A 77 29.64 29.99 28.02
N ILE A 78 30.67 30.37 28.80
CA ILE A 78 30.59 30.39 30.26
C ILE A 78 29.64 31.47 30.76
N ALA A 79 29.46 32.58 30.02
CA ALA A 79 28.57 33.67 30.39
C ALA A 79 27.09 33.23 30.37
N ARG A 80 26.77 32.23 29.54
CA ARG A 80 25.42 31.65 29.44
C ARG A 80 25.31 30.26 30.08
N LEU A 81 26.38 29.77 30.72
CA LEU A 81 26.50 28.39 31.22
C LEU A 81 26.07 27.37 30.14
N ARG A 82 26.53 27.57 28.90
CA ARG A 82 26.11 26.81 27.72
C ARG A 82 27.30 26.08 27.10
N LEU A 83 27.16 24.77 26.91
CA LEU A 83 28.14 23.93 26.23
C LEU A 83 27.58 23.49 24.88
N ASP A 84 28.10 24.06 23.79
CA ASP A 84 27.75 23.68 22.43
C ASP A 84 28.67 22.59 21.90
N ILE A 85 28.10 21.43 21.62
CA ILE A 85 28.75 20.27 21.03
C ILE A 85 28.22 20.12 19.60
N SER A 86 29.10 20.19 18.61
CA SER A 86 28.79 19.96 17.21
C SER A 86 29.41 18.63 16.79
N ILE A 87 28.58 17.69 16.35
CA ILE A 87 29.01 16.36 15.91
C ILE A 87 28.41 16.09 14.53
N PRO A 88 29.22 15.70 13.53
CA PRO A 88 28.73 15.32 12.22
C PRO A 88 27.60 14.29 12.34
N GLN A 89 26.52 14.49 11.59
CA GLN A 89 25.31 13.67 11.71
C GLN A 89 25.60 12.18 11.49
N VAL A 90 26.58 11.84 10.64
CA VAL A 90 27.01 10.45 10.39
C VAL A 90 27.55 9.73 11.63
N ALA A 91 28.01 10.47 12.64
CA ALA A 91 28.49 9.95 13.92
C ALA A 91 27.39 9.93 15.01
N MET A 92 26.17 10.38 14.69
CA MET A 92 25.00 10.37 15.59
C MET A 92 24.17 9.11 15.38
N GLN A 93 23.42 8.69 16.40
CA GLN A 93 22.48 7.58 16.32
C GLN A 93 21.27 7.96 15.46
N PRO A 94 20.93 7.16 14.42
CA PRO A 94 19.74 7.40 13.63
C PRO A 94 18.48 7.22 14.48
N GLY A 95 17.66 8.27 14.62
CA GLY A 95 16.27 8.11 15.05
C GLY A 95 16.02 7.91 16.54
N LYS A 96 16.89 8.37 17.46
CA LYS A 96 16.58 8.54 18.89
C LYS A 96 15.57 9.70 19.12
N ASN A 97 14.47 9.69 18.36
CA ASN A 97 13.26 10.45 18.63
C ASN A 97 12.34 9.54 19.45
N SER A 98 12.14 9.89 20.72
CA SER A 98 11.41 9.18 21.78
C SER A 98 9.93 8.82 21.52
N ARG A 99 9.41 8.95 20.29
CA ARG A 99 7.97 8.83 19.98
C ARG A 99 7.55 7.50 19.36
N MET A 100 8.46 6.55 19.14
CA MET A 100 8.19 5.28 18.43
C MET A 100 8.89 4.08 19.07
N ASP A 101 9.10 4.14 20.39
CA ASP A 101 9.67 3.01 21.14
C ASP A 101 8.69 1.81 21.09
N PRO A 102 9.14 0.58 20.74
CA PRO A 102 8.30 -0.62 20.81
C PRO A 102 7.62 -0.86 22.17
N GLU A 103 8.16 -0.28 23.26
CA GLU A 103 7.57 -0.33 24.59
C GLU A 103 6.25 0.45 24.69
N LEU A 104 6.05 1.48 23.86
CA LEU A 104 4.83 2.30 23.85
C LEU A 104 3.69 1.68 23.03
N TRP A 105 3.89 0.49 22.45
CA TRP A 105 2.86 -0.14 21.63
C TRP A 105 1.81 -0.81 22.51
N ASP A 106 0.55 -0.41 22.30
CA ASP A 106 -0.61 -1.01 22.94
C ASP A 106 -1.07 -2.24 22.13
N ASP A 107 -1.30 -3.36 22.80
CA ASP A 107 -1.84 -4.57 22.18
C ASP A 107 -3.34 -4.43 21.85
N GLY A 108 -4.01 -3.47 22.50
CA GLY A 108 -5.42 -3.16 22.37
C GLY A 108 -6.28 -3.89 23.41
N ILE A 109 -7.59 -3.59 23.37
CA ILE A 109 -8.57 -4.18 24.27
C ILE A 109 -9.08 -5.53 23.73
N PRO A 110 -9.53 -6.45 24.62
CA PRO A 110 -10.31 -7.60 24.21
C PRO A 110 -11.60 -7.15 23.52
N ALA A 111 -11.82 -7.62 22.30
CA ALA A 111 -13.00 -7.25 21.51
C ALA A 111 -13.32 -8.30 20.46
N LEU A 112 -14.61 -8.44 20.15
CA LEU A 112 -15.08 -9.15 18.97
C LEU A 112 -15.38 -8.15 17.86
N LEU A 113 -14.96 -8.48 16.65
CA LEU A 113 -15.03 -7.63 15.47
C LEU A 113 -15.87 -8.33 14.42
N PHE A 114 -16.80 -7.60 13.82
CA PHE A 114 -17.64 -8.11 12.75
C PHE A 114 -17.72 -7.07 11.64
N ASN A 115 -17.30 -7.42 10.43
CA ASN A 115 -17.63 -6.70 9.21
C ASN A 115 -18.63 -7.52 8.42
N TYR A 116 -19.63 -6.86 7.84
CA TYR A 116 -20.59 -7.52 6.97
C TYR A 116 -20.75 -6.73 5.67
N SER A 117 -20.85 -7.46 4.57
CA SER A 117 -21.20 -6.98 3.25
C SER A 117 -22.23 -7.92 2.65
N LEU A 118 -23.45 -7.42 2.51
CA LEU A 118 -24.59 -8.15 1.98
C LEU A 118 -24.96 -7.54 0.63
N SER A 119 -25.10 -8.38 -0.39
CA SER A 119 -25.50 -7.99 -1.74
C SER A 119 -26.65 -8.89 -2.15
N ALA A 120 -27.80 -8.30 -2.43
CA ALA A 120 -28.98 -9.02 -2.90
C ALA A 120 -29.47 -8.41 -4.21
N GLY A 121 -30.03 -9.23 -5.07
CA GLY A 121 -30.57 -8.77 -6.33
C GLY A 121 -31.62 -9.71 -6.90
N ARG A 122 -32.47 -9.12 -7.74
CA ARG A 122 -33.46 -9.81 -8.53
C ARG A 122 -33.42 -9.27 -9.94
N THR A 123 -33.33 -10.15 -10.91
CA THR A 123 -33.38 -9.83 -12.33
C THR A 123 -34.48 -10.64 -12.98
N GLU A 124 -35.39 -9.95 -13.66
CA GLU A 124 -36.44 -10.53 -14.48
C GLU A 124 -36.10 -10.24 -15.93
N GLN A 125 -36.08 -11.28 -16.76
CA GLN A 125 -35.75 -11.18 -18.18
C GLN A 125 -36.88 -11.79 -19.00
N ASN A 126 -37.44 -11.01 -19.91
CA ASN A 126 -38.50 -11.42 -20.81
C ASN A 126 -38.03 -11.21 -22.25
N ILE A 127 -37.68 -12.30 -22.95
CA ILE A 127 -37.20 -12.26 -24.33
C ILE A 127 -38.00 -13.27 -25.14
N ASN A 128 -38.62 -12.87 -26.25
CA ASN A 128 -39.34 -13.79 -27.17
C ASN A 128 -40.37 -14.70 -26.46
N ASN A 129 -41.18 -14.13 -25.57
CA ASN A 129 -42.12 -14.82 -24.67
C ASN A 129 -41.48 -15.87 -23.73
N ASP A 130 -40.16 -15.84 -23.54
CA ASP A 130 -39.45 -16.60 -22.53
C ASP A 130 -39.19 -15.71 -21.31
N SER A 131 -39.79 -16.06 -20.16
CA SER A 131 -39.60 -15.35 -18.90
C SER A 131 -38.62 -16.09 -18.00
N ARG A 132 -37.63 -15.38 -17.47
CA ARG A 132 -36.62 -15.88 -16.56
C ARG A 132 -36.51 -14.96 -15.35
N HIS A 133 -36.44 -15.57 -14.19
CA HIS A 133 -36.30 -14.88 -12.91
C HIS A 133 -35.03 -15.37 -12.26
N MET A 134 -34.16 -14.45 -11.87
CA MET A 134 -32.91 -14.76 -11.20
C MET A 134 -32.84 -13.97 -9.91
N ASN A 135 -32.81 -14.67 -8.79
CA ASN A 135 -32.57 -14.11 -7.47
C ASN A 135 -31.15 -14.47 -7.04
N ASN A 136 -30.43 -13.50 -6.49
CA ASN A 136 -29.13 -13.75 -5.90
C ASN A 136 -29.01 -13.06 -4.54
N LEU A 137 -28.30 -13.73 -3.64
CA LEU A 137 -27.93 -13.22 -2.34
C LEU A 137 -26.50 -13.67 -2.05
N PHE A 138 -25.63 -12.69 -1.82
CA PHE A 138 -24.26 -12.90 -1.42
C PHE A 138 -24.02 -12.20 -0.09
N ALA A 139 -23.48 -12.94 0.89
CA ALA A 139 -23.08 -12.40 2.17
C ALA A 139 -21.60 -12.68 2.41
N ASN A 140 -20.82 -11.64 2.71
CA ASN A 140 -19.45 -11.74 3.19
C ASN A 140 -19.40 -11.19 4.61
N VAL A 141 -19.05 -12.04 5.57
CA VAL A 141 -18.92 -11.70 6.98
C VAL A 141 -17.48 -11.96 7.41
N GLN A 142 -16.75 -10.91 7.77
CA GLN A 142 -15.41 -11.06 8.35
C GLN A 142 -15.56 -10.93 9.86
N THR A 143 -15.20 -11.99 10.57
CA THR A 143 -15.25 -12.03 12.03
C THR A 143 -13.84 -12.05 12.61
N GLY A 144 -13.69 -11.52 13.81
CA GLY A 144 -12.43 -11.58 14.53
C GLY A 144 -12.59 -11.46 16.03
N ALA A 145 -11.60 -11.96 16.75
CA ALA A 145 -11.46 -11.78 18.19
C ALA A 145 -10.07 -11.24 18.50
N ASN A 146 -9.98 -10.26 19.38
CA ASN A 146 -8.73 -9.75 19.92
C ASN A 146 -8.66 -10.14 21.40
N LEU A 147 -7.51 -10.65 21.84
CA LEU A 147 -7.24 -10.91 23.25
C LEU A 147 -5.74 -10.71 23.51
N GLY A 148 -5.38 -9.59 24.14
CA GLY A 148 -3.99 -9.16 24.24
C GLY A 148 -3.34 -9.04 22.85
N ALA A 149 -2.11 -9.53 22.71
CA ALA A 149 -1.38 -9.50 21.44
C ALA A 149 -1.92 -10.47 20.36
N TRP A 150 -2.88 -11.34 20.69
CA TRP A 150 -3.41 -12.35 19.77
C TRP A 150 -4.66 -11.85 19.05
N ARG A 151 -4.71 -12.12 17.74
CA ARG A 151 -5.77 -11.67 16.84
C ARG A 151 -6.24 -12.86 16.00
N LEU A 152 -7.44 -13.37 16.30
CA LEU A 152 -8.11 -14.38 15.48
C LEU A 152 -8.93 -13.69 14.40
N ARG A 153 -8.85 -14.17 13.16
CA ARG A 153 -9.63 -13.68 12.02
C ARG A 153 -10.20 -14.86 11.24
N SER A 154 -11.39 -14.68 10.67
CA SER A 154 -12.04 -15.64 9.76
C SER A 154 -12.99 -14.91 8.83
N THR A 155 -13.15 -15.43 7.60
CA THR A 155 -14.09 -14.92 6.61
C THR A 155 -15.13 -15.98 6.30
N ILE A 156 -16.40 -15.60 6.37
CA ILE A 156 -17.54 -16.44 6.03
C ILE A 156 -18.17 -15.85 4.77
N THR A 157 -18.29 -16.65 3.72
CA THR A 157 -19.01 -16.29 2.50
C THR A 157 -20.19 -17.22 2.32
N HIS A 158 -21.36 -16.65 2.12
CA HIS A 158 -22.57 -17.38 1.76
C HIS A 158 -23.06 -16.88 0.40
N ASN A 159 -23.28 -17.79 -0.53
CA ASN A 159 -23.75 -17.49 -1.87
C ASN A 159 -25.00 -18.31 -2.15
N TYR A 160 -26.09 -17.60 -2.41
CA TYR A 160 -27.37 -18.14 -2.82
C TYR A 160 -27.72 -17.59 -4.20
N SER A 161 -28.03 -18.47 -5.13
CA SER A 161 -28.56 -18.12 -6.45
C SER A 161 -29.70 -19.05 -6.79
N ASP A 162 -30.77 -18.47 -7.34
CA ASP A 162 -31.95 -19.19 -7.78
C ASP A 162 -32.35 -18.63 -9.14
N GLN A 163 -32.37 -19.49 -10.15
CA GLN A 163 -32.73 -19.13 -11.52
C GLN A 163 -33.87 -20.03 -11.98
N ASN A 164 -35.01 -19.42 -12.29
CA ASN A 164 -36.25 -20.11 -12.65
C ASN A 164 -36.84 -19.54 -13.95
N GLY A 165 -37.43 -20.41 -14.76
CA GLY A 165 -38.06 -20.04 -16.04
C GLY A 165 -37.29 -20.59 -17.23
N GLY A 166 -37.46 -20.02 -18.42
CA GLY A 166 -36.95 -20.64 -19.64
C GLY A 166 -38.02 -21.47 -20.38
N ARG A 167 -37.85 -21.64 -21.69
CA ARG A 167 -38.72 -22.50 -22.54
C ARG A 167 -38.89 -23.94 -22.05
N ASN A 168 -37.95 -24.43 -21.24
CA ASN A 168 -37.94 -25.80 -20.69
C ASN A 168 -38.31 -25.85 -19.19
N GLY A 169 -38.69 -24.72 -18.58
CA GLY A 169 -39.00 -24.66 -17.14
C GLY A 169 -37.82 -25.05 -16.24
N GLN A 170 -36.58 -24.80 -16.67
CA GLN A 170 -35.40 -25.18 -15.92
C GLN A 170 -35.30 -24.33 -14.65
N SER A 171 -35.13 -25.01 -13.51
CA SER A 171 -34.78 -24.41 -12.23
C SER A 171 -33.35 -24.80 -11.89
N ARG A 172 -32.50 -23.80 -11.62
CA ARG A 172 -31.14 -24.00 -11.12
C ARG A 172 -31.00 -23.24 -9.83
N HIS A 173 -30.67 -23.96 -8.76
CA HIS A 173 -30.45 -23.39 -7.45
C HIS A 173 -29.05 -23.76 -6.95
N THR A 174 -28.36 -22.79 -6.38
CA THR A 174 -27.07 -22.95 -5.69
C THR A 174 -27.18 -22.30 -4.32
N ASP A 175 -26.80 -23.04 -3.28
CA ASP A 175 -26.62 -22.54 -1.92
C ASP A 175 -25.30 -23.10 -1.39
N ASP A 176 -24.36 -22.21 -1.08
CA ASP A 176 -23.03 -22.58 -0.66
C ASP A 176 -22.50 -21.63 0.41
N THR A 177 -22.09 -22.20 1.54
CA THR A 177 -21.49 -21.47 2.66
C THR A 177 -20.07 -21.95 2.88
N ARG A 178 -19.10 -21.04 2.82
CA ARG A 178 -17.68 -21.33 2.96
C ARG A 178 -17.04 -20.50 4.07
N PHE A 179 -16.20 -21.15 4.84
CA PHE A 179 -15.25 -20.51 5.76
C PHE A 179 -13.90 -20.45 5.07
N SER A 180 -13.23 -19.31 5.10
CA SER A 180 -11.91 -19.10 4.51
C SER A 180 -11.11 -18.09 5.31
N ASN A 181 -9.79 -18.05 5.08
CA ASN A 181 -8.86 -17.14 5.74
C ASN A 181 -8.98 -17.20 7.27
N THR A 182 -9.11 -18.41 7.82
CA THR A 182 -9.16 -18.61 9.27
C THR A 182 -7.74 -18.72 9.82
N TYR A 183 -7.29 -17.70 10.54
CA TYR A 183 -5.94 -17.66 11.09
C TYR A 183 -5.87 -16.91 12.43
N LEU A 184 -4.86 -17.29 13.21
CA LEU A 184 -4.42 -16.63 14.41
C LEU A 184 -3.13 -15.85 14.12
N MET A 185 -3.11 -14.57 14.45
CA MET A 185 -1.99 -13.67 14.21
C MET A 185 -1.46 -13.08 15.51
N ARG A 186 -0.15 -12.89 15.61
CA ARG A 186 0.53 -12.16 16.69
C ARG A 186 1.74 -11.41 16.20
N ASP A 187 1.96 -10.23 16.75
CA ASP A 187 3.15 -9.42 16.48
C ASP A 187 4.31 -9.82 17.40
N ILE A 188 5.49 -10.04 16.81
CA ILE A 188 6.75 -10.25 17.53
C ILE A 188 7.57 -8.96 17.46
N ARG A 189 7.40 -8.11 18.48
CA ARG A 189 8.00 -6.75 18.53
C ARG A 189 9.52 -6.78 18.40
N ALA A 190 10.19 -7.73 19.06
CA ALA A 190 11.66 -7.87 19.04
C ALA A 190 12.23 -8.10 17.63
N TRP A 191 11.48 -8.77 16.76
CA TRP A 191 11.90 -9.07 15.39
C TRP A 191 11.21 -8.18 14.35
N ARG A 192 10.29 -7.31 14.79
CA ARG A 192 9.42 -6.48 13.94
C ARG A 192 8.69 -7.33 12.89
N SER A 193 8.10 -8.43 13.34
CA SER A 193 7.49 -9.44 12.46
C SER A 193 6.08 -9.82 12.89
N HIS A 194 5.30 -10.31 11.93
CA HIS A 194 4.01 -10.96 12.13
C HIS A 194 4.20 -12.48 12.12
N LEU A 195 3.69 -13.14 13.15
CA LEU A 195 3.49 -14.58 13.20
C LEU A 195 2.03 -14.88 12.85
N THR A 196 1.81 -15.67 11.81
CA THR A 196 0.48 -16.10 11.36
C THR A 196 0.40 -17.61 11.40
N ILE A 197 -0.67 -18.15 12.00
CA ILE A 197 -0.93 -19.58 12.15
C ILE A 197 -2.33 -19.87 11.62
N GLY A 198 -2.47 -20.72 10.61
CA GLY A 198 -3.74 -21.04 9.97
C GLY A 198 -3.68 -20.84 8.46
N GLU A 199 -4.79 -20.41 7.87
CA GLU A 199 -4.94 -20.20 6.42
C GLU A 199 -4.46 -18.79 6.03
N SER A 200 -3.51 -18.71 5.11
CA SER A 200 -2.98 -17.45 4.59
C SER A 200 -2.37 -17.66 3.19
N SER A 201 -1.76 -16.61 2.62
CA SER A 201 -0.96 -16.68 1.40
C SER A 201 0.45 -16.13 1.63
N THR A 202 1.44 -16.71 0.97
CA THR A 202 2.82 -16.16 1.00
C THR A 202 2.91 -14.86 0.21
N GLY A 203 3.96 -14.07 0.48
CA GLY A 203 4.29 -12.92 -0.35
C GLY A 203 4.65 -13.31 -1.79
N SER A 204 4.51 -12.36 -2.73
CA SER A 204 4.78 -12.56 -4.16
C SER A 204 5.93 -11.69 -4.72
N GLU A 205 6.81 -11.23 -3.84
CA GLU A 205 7.90 -10.31 -4.21
C GLU A 205 9.05 -11.03 -4.91
N VAL A 206 9.45 -12.18 -4.37
CA VAL A 206 10.56 -13.02 -4.85
C VAL A 206 10.05 -14.23 -5.64
N LEU A 207 9.24 -15.08 -5.00
CA LEU A 207 8.58 -16.24 -5.62
C LEU A 207 7.10 -15.93 -5.89
N ASP A 208 6.43 -16.78 -6.65
CA ASP A 208 4.97 -16.67 -6.85
C ASP A 208 4.23 -16.96 -5.54
N GLY A 209 3.12 -16.25 -5.30
CA GLY A 209 2.31 -16.39 -4.08
C GLY A 209 1.66 -17.78 -3.98
N VAL A 210 1.78 -18.41 -2.81
CA VAL A 210 1.27 -19.74 -2.50
C VAL A 210 0.22 -19.63 -1.39
N PRO A 211 -1.04 -20.02 -1.64
CA PRO A 211 -2.02 -20.18 -0.57
C PRO A 211 -1.69 -21.43 0.26
N PHE A 212 -1.72 -21.30 1.59
CA PHE A 212 -1.29 -22.36 2.50
C PHE A 212 -2.10 -22.39 3.78
N ARG A 213 -2.08 -23.55 4.43
CA ARG A 213 -2.48 -23.75 5.82
C ARG A 213 -1.27 -24.18 6.63
N GLY A 214 -0.83 -23.37 7.58
CA GLY A 214 0.42 -23.62 8.31
C GLY A 214 0.85 -22.45 9.19
N VAL A 215 2.17 -22.23 9.28
CA VAL A 215 2.79 -21.17 10.07
C VAL A 215 3.66 -20.29 9.18
N GLN A 216 3.55 -18.98 9.35
CA GLN A 216 4.35 -17.99 8.64
C GLN A 216 4.89 -16.96 9.61
N LEU A 217 6.17 -16.62 9.46
CA LEU A 217 6.83 -15.51 10.12
C LEU A 217 7.32 -14.55 9.04
N GLN A 218 6.80 -13.32 9.04
CA GLN A 218 7.12 -12.32 8.03
C GLN A 218 7.48 -10.98 8.68
N SER A 219 8.58 -10.36 8.26
CA SER A 219 8.94 -9.01 8.71
C SER A 219 7.93 -7.97 8.23
N SER A 220 7.62 -6.98 9.08
CA SER A 220 6.64 -5.94 8.80
C SER A 220 7.29 -4.57 8.66
N GLU A 221 7.23 -3.98 7.47
CA GLU A 221 7.64 -2.58 7.28
C GLU A 221 6.74 -1.60 8.04
N GLN A 222 5.50 -1.98 8.35
CA GLN A 222 4.60 -1.12 9.12
C GLN A 222 5.08 -0.93 10.57
N MET A 223 5.88 -1.86 11.08
CA MET A 223 6.55 -1.74 12.38
C MET A 223 7.78 -0.81 12.34
N LEU A 224 8.23 -0.39 11.15
CA LEU A 224 9.23 0.65 11.01
C LEU A 224 8.58 2.04 11.11
N PRO A 225 9.30 3.04 11.65
CA PRO A 225 8.91 4.44 11.55
C PRO A 225 8.56 4.80 10.11
N ALA A 226 7.51 5.60 9.90
CA ALA A 226 7.03 5.95 8.55
C ALA A 226 8.12 6.54 7.64
N ARG A 227 9.12 7.20 8.23
CA ARG A 227 10.30 7.73 7.54
C ARG A 227 11.26 6.68 7.00
N LEU A 228 11.15 5.42 7.43
CA LEU A 228 12.02 4.30 7.05
C LEU A 228 11.29 3.25 6.20
N ARG A 229 10.01 3.46 5.87
CA ARG A 229 9.22 2.54 5.04
C ARG A 229 9.49 2.75 3.56
N GLY A 230 9.43 1.66 2.80
CA GLY A 230 9.68 1.64 1.36
C GLY A 230 11.07 2.14 0.96
N PHE A 231 11.35 2.15 -0.34
CA PHE A 231 12.61 2.67 -0.87
C PHE A 231 12.59 4.21 -0.94
N ALA A 232 13.62 4.85 -0.40
CA ALA A 232 14.01 6.22 -0.70
C ALA A 232 15.52 6.26 -0.91
N PRO A 233 16.02 7.03 -1.89
CA PRO A 233 17.44 7.13 -2.15
C PRO A 233 18.10 7.81 -0.96
N GLN A 234 19.30 7.33 -0.63
CA GLN A 234 20.10 7.94 0.40
C GLN A 234 20.77 9.20 -0.16
N ILE A 235 20.65 10.32 0.54
CA ILE A 235 21.26 11.59 0.14
C ILE A 235 22.50 11.81 1.00
N THR A 236 23.67 11.90 0.36
CA THR A 236 24.96 12.18 1.01
C THR A 236 25.53 13.50 0.52
N GLY A 237 26.16 14.26 1.41
CA GLY A 237 26.82 15.52 1.09
C GLY A 237 27.80 15.94 2.18
N ILE A 238 28.50 17.07 2.00
CA ILE A 238 29.49 17.59 2.98
C ILE A 238 29.18 19.04 3.29
N ALA A 239 28.66 19.38 4.47
CA ALA A 239 28.45 20.77 4.90
C ALA A 239 29.76 21.46 5.27
N ASN A 240 29.97 22.70 4.82
CA ASN A 240 31.15 23.47 5.23
C ASN A 240 30.90 24.22 6.55
N SER A 241 29.63 24.44 6.88
CA SER A 241 29.17 25.15 8.07
C SER A 241 27.90 24.49 8.64
N ASN A 242 27.24 25.14 9.61
CA ASN A 242 25.90 24.73 10.02
C ASN A 242 24.91 25.04 8.89
N ALA A 243 24.72 24.08 8.01
CA ALA A 243 23.96 24.28 6.78
C ALA A 243 22.50 23.83 6.93
N ARG A 244 21.59 24.56 6.27
CA ARG A 244 20.20 24.16 6.07
C ARG A 244 20.10 23.32 4.81
N VAL A 245 19.72 22.06 4.96
CA VAL A 245 19.47 21.14 3.84
C VAL A 245 17.98 21.08 3.58
N THR A 246 17.57 21.55 2.40
CA THR A 246 16.18 21.55 1.93
C THR A 246 16.07 20.58 0.77
N ILE A 247 15.17 19.61 0.86
CA ILE A 247 14.88 18.65 -0.20
C ILE A 247 13.50 18.98 -0.75
N ARG A 248 13.43 19.22 -2.06
CA ARG A 248 12.20 19.44 -2.79
C ARG A 248 11.89 18.27 -3.71
N GLN A 249 10.61 17.97 -3.85
CA GLN A 249 10.10 17.06 -4.88
C GLN A 249 8.92 17.75 -5.54
N ASN A 250 8.89 17.78 -6.88
CA ASN A 250 7.85 18.50 -7.64
C ASN A 250 7.69 19.98 -7.20
N GLY A 251 8.79 20.64 -6.82
CA GLY A 251 8.80 22.02 -6.34
C GLY A 251 8.34 22.23 -4.88
N TYR A 252 7.79 21.21 -4.22
CA TYR A 252 7.38 21.28 -2.81
C TYR A 252 8.51 20.81 -1.88
N VAL A 253 8.72 21.50 -0.77
CA VAL A 253 9.67 21.05 0.27
C VAL A 253 9.12 19.80 0.94
N VAL A 254 9.75 18.66 0.70
CA VAL A 254 9.37 17.36 1.28
C VAL A 254 10.15 17.03 2.54
N TYR A 255 11.32 17.63 2.71
CA TYR A 255 12.15 17.44 3.89
C TYR A 255 13.07 18.64 4.09
N GLU A 256 13.25 19.04 5.33
CA GLU A 256 14.16 20.12 5.69
C GLU A 256 14.79 19.83 7.05
N THR A 257 16.11 19.97 7.13
CA THR A 257 16.85 19.82 8.38
C THR A 257 18.08 20.72 8.40
N TYR A 258 18.59 21.00 9.59
CA TYR A 258 19.92 21.57 9.78
C TYR A 258 20.92 20.45 10.02
N VAL A 259 22.09 20.57 9.41
CA VAL A 259 23.22 19.63 9.58
C VAL A 259 24.42 20.40 10.12
N ALA A 260 25.19 19.74 10.99
CA ALA A 260 26.46 20.26 11.47
C ALA A 260 27.51 20.31 10.33
N PRO A 261 28.60 21.10 10.47
CA PRO A 261 29.70 21.09 9.52
C PRO A 261 30.29 19.67 9.42
N GLY A 262 30.60 19.26 8.19
CA GLY A 262 31.13 17.95 7.83
C GLY A 262 30.19 17.09 6.99
N PRO A 263 30.59 15.84 6.67
CA PRO A 263 29.75 14.88 5.99
C PRO A 263 28.41 14.66 6.70
N PHE A 264 27.34 14.66 5.92
CA PHE A 264 26.01 14.31 6.38
C PHE A 264 25.37 13.28 5.44
N GLU A 265 24.43 12.54 6.00
CA GLU A 265 23.70 11.48 5.32
C GLU A 265 22.23 11.52 5.77
N ILE A 266 21.30 11.68 4.82
CA ILE A 266 19.87 11.70 5.08
C ILE A 266 19.28 10.36 4.63
N LYS A 267 18.80 9.59 5.61
CA LYS A 267 18.21 8.25 5.45
C LYS A 267 16.72 8.19 5.81
N ASP A 268 16.17 9.27 6.36
CA ASP A 268 14.81 9.33 6.95
C ASP A 268 13.83 10.15 6.09
N LEU A 269 14.06 10.19 4.78
CA LEU A 269 13.12 10.77 3.83
C LEU A 269 11.83 9.92 3.79
N TYR A 270 10.66 10.55 3.87
CA TYR A 270 9.40 9.85 3.64
C TYR A 270 9.32 9.38 2.18
N GLN A 271 8.72 8.21 1.96
CA GLN A 271 8.38 7.77 0.60
C GLN A 271 7.27 8.70 0.06
N ALA A 272 7.67 9.70 -0.71
CA ALA A 272 6.77 10.63 -1.37
C ALA A 272 6.55 10.13 -2.81
N GLY A 273 5.57 9.24 -2.95
CA GLY A 273 5.20 8.63 -4.24
C GLY A 273 6.13 7.51 -4.70
N MET A 274 5.79 6.93 -5.86
CA MET A 274 6.60 5.87 -6.49
C MET A 274 7.78 6.42 -7.31
N SER A 275 7.78 7.73 -7.59
CA SER A 275 8.66 8.32 -8.58
C SER A 275 8.69 9.87 -8.51
N GLY A 276 9.80 10.47 -8.97
CA GLY A 276 9.98 11.92 -9.12
C GLY A 276 11.23 12.47 -8.42
N ASP A 277 12.11 13.11 -9.18
CA ASP A 277 13.44 13.57 -8.75
C ASP A 277 13.41 14.48 -7.51
N LEU A 278 14.45 14.33 -6.68
CA LEU A 278 14.64 15.08 -5.46
C LEU A 278 15.68 16.17 -5.69
N GLU A 279 15.26 17.43 -5.61
CA GLU A 279 16.16 18.58 -5.66
C GLU A 279 16.67 18.87 -4.25
N VAL A 280 17.97 18.71 -4.04
CA VAL A 280 18.62 18.96 -2.76
C VAL A 280 19.32 20.31 -2.82
N THR A 281 18.88 21.25 -2.00
CA THR A 281 19.51 22.56 -1.81
C THR A 281 20.18 22.60 -0.44
N ILE A 282 21.46 22.95 -0.40
CA ILE A 282 22.20 23.15 0.84
C ILE A 282 22.57 24.62 0.93
N THR A 283 22.03 25.30 1.93
CA THR A 283 22.31 26.71 2.23
C THR A 283 23.24 26.77 3.44
N GLU A 284 24.47 27.21 3.22
CA GLU A 284 25.48 27.38 4.26
C GLU A 284 25.18 28.63 5.12
N ALA A 285 25.83 28.75 6.28
CA ALA A 285 25.60 29.83 7.23
C ALA A 285 26.01 31.22 6.71
N ASP A 286 26.90 31.27 5.72
CA ASP A 286 27.31 32.50 5.02
C ASP A 286 26.34 32.93 3.91
N GLY A 287 25.27 32.15 3.69
CA GLY A 287 24.28 32.38 2.64
C GLY A 287 24.65 31.77 1.28
N SER A 288 25.82 31.14 1.15
CA SER A 288 26.17 30.40 -0.07
C SER A 288 25.23 29.20 -0.25
N VAL A 289 24.80 28.99 -1.50
CA VAL A 289 23.84 27.93 -1.85
C VAL A 289 24.48 27.00 -2.87
N ARG A 290 24.30 25.70 -2.65
CA ARG A 290 24.60 24.67 -3.62
C ARG A 290 23.40 23.77 -3.80
N SER A 291 23.19 23.30 -5.01
CA SER A 291 22.07 22.44 -5.35
C SER A 291 22.53 21.28 -6.23
N PHE A 292 21.93 20.12 -6.01
CA PHE A 292 22.08 18.96 -6.89
C PHE A 292 20.78 18.17 -6.92
N VAL A 293 20.57 17.40 -7.98
CA VAL A 293 19.38 16.57 -8.16
C VAL A 293 19.73 15.11 -7.89
N VAL A 294 18.90 14.43 -7.12
CA VAL A 294 18.96 12.98 -6.87
C VAL A 294 17.77 12.35 -7.57
N PRO A 295 17.99 11.60 -8.67
CA PRO A 295 16.89 11.02 -9.40
C PRO A 295 16.20 9.92 -8.59
N TYR A 296 14.87 9.86 -8.65
CA TYR A 296 14.07 8.93 -7.85
C TYR A 296 13.11 8.11 -8.70
N SER A 297 13.37 6.82 -8.75
CA SER A 297 12.52 5.80 -9.36
C SER A 297 12.63 4.53 -8.53
N THR A 298 11.51 3.80 -8.34
CA THR A 298 11.44 2.70 -7.38
C THR A 298 10.71 1.50 -7.96
N LEU A 299 11.09 0.31 -7.50
CA LEU A 299 10.39 -0.93 -7.77
C LEU A 299 9.94 -1.55 -6.45
N PRO A 300 8.85 -2.35 -6.42
CA PRO A 300 8.35 -2.95 -5.17
C PRO A 300 9.38 -3.79 -4.39
N VAL A 301 10.39 -4.35 -5.07
CA VAL A 301 11.43 -5.18 -4.45
C VAL A 301 12.59 -4.38 -3.85
N MET A 302 12.66 -3.06 -4.08
CA MET A 302 13.78 -2.24 -3.63
C MET A 302 13.64 -1.87 -2.17
N LEU A 303 14.74 -2.00 -1.41
CA LEU A 303 14.84 -1.63 -0.01
C LEU A 303 15.94 -0.59 0.21
N ARG A 304 15.82 0.17 1.29
CA ARG A 304 16.87 1.11 1.70
C ARG A 304 18.12 0.37 2.15
N PRO A 305 19.32 0.96 1.95
CA PRO A 305 20.57 0.39 2.47
C PRO A 305 20.47 0.03 3.96
N GLY A 306 20.84 -1.20 4.30
CA GLY A 306 20.81 -1.73 5.67
C GLY A 306 19.43 -2.21 6.16
N THR A 307 18.39 -2.10 5.35
CA THR A 307 17.08 -2.69 5.64
C THR A 307 16.99 -4.08 5.02
N PHE A 308 16.44 -5.03 5.77
CA PHE A 308 16.16 -6.37 5.28
C PHE A 308 14.68 -6.70 5.48
N LYS A 309 14.16 -7.52 4.58
CA LYS A 309 12.82 -8.09 4.64
C LYS A 309 12.93 -9.59 4.47
N TYR A 310 12.26 -10.34 5.31
CA TYR A 310 12.28 -11.79 5.26
C TYR A 310 10.90 -12.38 5.45
N GLU A 311 10.72 -13.57 4.90
CA GLU A 311 9.53 -14.39 5.09
C GLU A 311 9.96 -15.85 5.21
N VAL A 312 9.47 -16.52 6.23
CA VAL A 312 9.63 -17.97 6.40
C VAL A 312 8.25 -18.57 6.62
N THR A 313 7.86 -19.50 5.75
CA THR A 313 6.54 -20.15 5.76
C THR A 313 6.74 -21.65 5.73
N ALA A 314 6.03 -22.37 6.58
CA ALA A 314 5.96 -23.82 6.57
C ALA A 314 4.50 -24.26 6.69
N GLY A 315 4.05 -25.11 5.78
CA GLY A 315 2.65 -25.51 5.77
C GLY A 315 2.30 -26.42 4.61
N ARG A 316 1.00 -26.64 4.46
CA ARG A 316 0.44 -27.43 3.38
C ARG A 316 -0.21 -26.52 2.35
N TYR A 317 -0.04 -26.81 1.06
CA TYR A 317 -0.75 -26.11 0.00
C TYR A 317 -2.27 -26.17 0.21
N ASP A 318 -2.94 -25.02 0.14
CA ASP A 318 -4.38 -24.89 0.36
C ASP A 318 -5.05 -23.97 -0.67
N GLY A 319 -4.96 -24.35 -1.95
CA GLY A 319 -5.56 -23.61 -3.05
C GLY A 319 -7.02 -23.97 -3.35
N GLY A 320 -7.87 -22.97 -3.53
CA GLY A 320 -9.30 -23.13 -3.86
C GLY A 320 -9.64 -23.20 -5.35
N LEU A 321 -8.66 -23.28 -6.25
CA LEU A 321 -8.87 -23.23 -7.70
C LEU A 321 -9.45 -24.53 -8.29
N THR A 322 -9.29 -25.66 -7.59
CA THR A 322 -9.63 -27.00 -8.09
C THR A 322 -10.50 -27.79 -7.10
N TYR A 323 -11.24 -28.79 -7.57
CA TYR A 323 -12.06 -29.67 -6.72
C TYR A 323 -11.19 -30.42 -5.69
N GLY A 324 -9.95 -30.73 -6.08
CA GLY A 324 -8.88 -31.20 -5.20
C GLY A 324 -7.52 -30.66 -5.66
N SER A 325 -6.47 -30.86 -4.88
CA SER A 325 -5.08 -30.56 -5.27
C SER A 325 -4.15 -31.58 -4.61
N ARG A 326 -2.87 -31.61 -4.98
CA ARG A 326 -1.89 -32.50 -4.33
C ARG A 326 -1.72 -32.19 -2.83
N GLN A 327 -2.03 -30.96 -2.41
CA GLN A 327 -1.91 -30.50 -1.02
C GLN A 327 -0.53 -30.80 -0.43
N GLU A 328 0.53 -30.51 -1.18
CA GLU A 328 1.89 -30.84 -0.80
C GLU A 328 2.36 -29.99 0.38
N ASN A 329 3.11 -30.60 1.29
CA ASN A 329 3.78 -29.89 2.37
C ASN A 329 5.01 -29.17 1.82
N PHE A 330 5.25 -27.95 2.27
CA PHE A 330 6.39 -27.15 1.82
C PHE A 330 6.96 -26.28 2.92
N VAL A 331 8.21 -25.89 2.70
CA VAL A 331 8.89 -24.81 3.42
C VAL A 331 9.36 -23.79 2.39
N LEU A 332 9.02 -22.52 2.61
CA LEU A 332 9.42 -21.38 1.80
C LEU A 332 10.21 -20.39 2.66
N GLY A 333 11.31 -19.89 2.11
CA GLY A 333 12.10 -18.83 2.72
C GLY A 333 12.44 -17.78 1.67
N THR A 334 12.20 -16.50 1.95
CA THR A 334 12.63 -15.39 1.10
C THR A 334 13.36 -14.34 1.92
N LEU A 335 14.34 -13.68 1.30
CA LEU A 335 15.14 -12.62 1.88
C LEU A 335 15.38 -11.53 0.83
N ILE A 336 15.16 -10.29 1.21
CA ILE A 336 15.46 -9.09 0.43
C ILE A 336 16.36 -8.21 1.30
N TYR A 337 17.46 -7.72 0.74
CA TYR A 337 18.44 -6.91 1.46
C TYR A 337 18.88 -5.70 0.65
N GLY A 338 18.70 -4.51 1.21
CA GLY A 338 19.16 -3.26 0.64
C GLY A 338 20.65 -3.05 0.88
N LEU A 339 21.44 -2.98 -0.19
CA LEU A 339 22.86 -2.67 -0.19
C LEU A 339 23.13 -1.17 -0.45
N PRO A 340 24.34 -0.68 -0.15
CA PRO A 340 24.77 0.65 -0.57
C PRO A 340 24.69 0.85 -2.10
N LYS A 341 24.73 2.11 -2.54
CA LYS A 341 24.64 2.51 -3.97
C LYS A 341 23.31 2.14 -4.65
N ASN A 342 22.21 2.14 -3.89
CA ASN A 342 20.85 1.87 -4.38
C ASN A 342 20.71 0.49 -5.06
N ILE A 343 21.45 -0.50 -4.57
CA ILE A 343 21.36 -1.90 -5.00
C ILE A 343 20.51 -2.64 -3.97
N THR A 344 19.64 -3.54 -4.39
CA THR A 344 18.90 -4.45 -3.52
C THR A 344 19.05 -5.87 -4.04
N LEU A 345 19.60 -6.76 -3.23
CA LEU A 345 19.66 -8.18 -3.55
C LEU A 345 18.47 -8.90 -2.96
N TYR A 346 17.92 -9.86 -3.67
CA TYR A 346 16.85 -10.70 -3.15
C TYR A 346 16.95 -12.11 -3.67
N GLY A 347 16.45 -13.04 -2.87
CA GLY A 347 16.44 -14.43 -3.20
C GLY A 347 15.50 -15.21 -2.29
N GLY A 348 15.20 -16.43 -2.71
CA GLY A 348 14.32 -17.28 -1.94
C GLY A 348 14.25 -18.68 -2.51
N GLY A 349 13.85 -19.61 -1.65
CA GLY A 349 13.67 -21.01 -2.01
C GLY A 349 12.33 -21.54 -1.52
N LEU A 350 11.78 -22.50 -2.25
CA LEU A 350 10.67 -23.32 -1.82
C LEU A 350 11.10 -24.78 -1.95
N VAL A 351 10.96 -25.54 -0.88
CA VAL A 351 11.29 -26.98 -0.83
C VAL A 351 10.06 -27.75 -0.38
N SER A 352 9.74 -28.80 -1.12
CA SER A 352 8.70 -29.80 -0.87
C SER A 352 9.28 -31.17 -1.24
N GLU A 353 8.58 -32.26 -0.91
CA GLU A 353 9.05 -33.63 -1.17
C GLU A 353 9.31 -33.89 -2.67
N TYR A 354 8.44 -33.34 -3.52
CA TYR A 354 8.47 -33.57 -4.97
C TYR A 354 8.65 -32.30 -5.81
N TYR A 355 8.89 -31.16 -5.16
CA TYR A 355 9.06 -29.88 -5.83
C TYR A 355 10.09 -29.01 -5.13
N THR A 356 11.00 -28.41 -5.90
CA THR A 356 11.95 -27.42 -5.39
C THR A 356 12.02 -26.23 -6.34
N ALA A 357 12.04 -25.01 -5.79
CA ALA A 357 12.31 -23.80 -6.55
C ALA A 357 13.36 -22.94 -5.85
N LEU A 358 14.20 -22.28 -6.63
CA LEU A 358 15.21 -21.33 -6.17
C LEU A 358 15.14 -20.08 -7.05
N SER A 359 14.98 -18.91 -6.44
CA SER A 359 14.98 -17.61 -7.11
C SER A 359 16.10 -16.74 -6.59
N LEU A 360 16.79 -16.05 -7.51
CA LEU A 360 17.83 -15.07 -7.22
C LEU A 360 17.67 -13.87 -8.13
N GLY A 361 17.79 -12.68 -7.55
CA GLY A 361 17.61 -11.43 -8.28
C GLY A 361 18.28 -10.24 -7.64
N SER A 362 18.32 -9.15 -8.42
CA SER A 362 18.83 -7.87 -8.00
C SER A 362 17.98 -6.74 -8.58
N GLY A 363 17.80 -5.69 -7.79
CA GLY A 363 17.21 -4.42 -8.20
C GLY A 363 18.23 -3.31 -8.05
N VAL A 364 18.32 -2.41 -9.03
CA VAL A 364 19.24 -1.28 -9.02
C VAL A 364 18.49 -0.02 -9.44
N SER A 365 18.64 1.05 -8.66
CA SER A 365 18.30 2.39 -9.13
C SER A 365 19.43 2.95 -9.98
N LEU A 366 19.19 3.14 -11.27
CA LEU A 366 20.11 3.73 -12.23
C LEU A 366 20.05 5.27 -12.26
N GLY A 367 19.37 5.88 -11.28
CA GLY A 367 19.21 7.33 -11.22
C GLY A 367 18.38 7.86 -12.39
N ASP A 368 18.99 8.68 -13.24
CA ASP A 368 18.33 9.33 -14.39
C ASP A 368 17.71 8.33 -15.37
N TRP A 369 18.24 7.11 -15.42
CA TRP A 369 17.73 6.06 -16.30
C TRP A 369 16.59 5.25 -15.68
N GLY A 370 16.22 5.49 -14.41
CA GLY A 370 15.11 4.83 -13.72
C GLY A 370 15.58 3.71 -12.80
N ALA A 371 14.72 2.75 -12.50
CA ALA A 371 15.03 1.58 -11.71
C ALA A 371 14.78 0.30 -12.52
N VAL A 372 15.71 -0.65 -12.44
CA VAL A 372 15.64 -1.95 -13.11
C VAL A 372 15.77 -3.04 -12.06
N SER A 373 14.97 -4.10 -12.16
CA SER A 373 15.21 -5.34 -11.42
C SER A 373 15.13 -6.54 -12.33
N ALA A 374 16.04 -7.49 -12.15
CA ALA A 374 16.03 -8.76 -12.85
C ALA A 374 16.16 -9.91 -11.86
N ASP A 375 15.42 -10.99 -12.11
CA ASP A 375 15.53 -12.24 -11.35
C ASP A 375 15.34 -13.47 -12.24
N ALA A 376 15.93 -14.56 -11.79
CA ALA A 376 15.80 -15.87 -12.39
C ALA A 376 15.33 -16.86 -11.32
N THR A 377 14.27 -17.59 -11.62
CA THR A 377 13.73 -18.68 -10.81
C THR A 377 13.94 -20.00 -11.53
N LEU A 378 14.64 -20.93 -10.90
CA LEU A 378 14.77 -22.30 -11.35
C LEU A 378 13.80 -23.17 -10.55
N SER A 379 13.06 -24.02 -11.25
CA SER A 379 12.10 -24.95 -10.65
C SER A 379 12.42 -26.38 -11.08
N ASN A 380 12.15 -27.31 -10.19
CA ASN A 380 12.29 -28.73 -10.43
C ASN A 380 11.11 -29.45 -9.82
N ALA A 381 10.31 -30.12 -10.65
CA ALA A 381 9.09 -30.80 -10.27
C ALA A 381 9.17 -32.29 -10.65
N ARG A 382 8.75 -33.17 -9.74
CA ARG A 382 8.60 -34.60 -9.99
C ARG A 382 7.11 -34.96 -9.95
N PHE A 383 6.59 -35.45 -11.06
CA PHE A 383 5.23 -35.98 -11.13
C PHE A 383 5.23 -37.49 -10.88
N GLN A 384 4.15 -38.02 -10.28
CA GLN A 384 4.04 -39.45 -10.04
C GLN A 384 3.97 -40.20 -11.38
N GLY A 385 4.89 -41.13 -11.61
CA GLY A 385 4.97 -41.92 -12.85
C GLY A 385 5.70 -41.26 -14.03
N GLU A 386 6.19 -40.02 -13.90
CA GLU A 386 6.91 -39.32 -14.96
C GLU A 386 8.34 -38.93 -14.57
N SER A 387 9.12 -38.52 -15.57
CA SER A 387 10.47 -37.97 -15.39
C SER A 387 10.47 -36.63 -14.66
N ARG A 388 11.63 -36.29 -14.11
CA ARG A 388 11.89 -35.02 -13.44
C ARG A 388 11.84 -33.86 -14.45
N GLU A 389 10.94 -32.91 -14.24
CA GLU A 389 10.80 -31.72 -15.08
C GLU A 389 11.59 -30.54 -14.48
N THR A 390 12.52 -29.99 -15.26
CA THR A 390 13.34 -28.84 -14.83
C THR A 390 13.13 -27.68 -15.77
N GLY A 391 12.85 -26.50 -15.22
CA GLY A 391 12.63 -25.29 -16.01
C GLY A 391 13.04 -24.02 -15.29
N GLY A 392 13.33 -22.99 -16.07
CA GLY A 392 13.64 -21.65 -15.61
C GLY A 392 12.57 -20.62 -15.96
N SER A 393 12.50 -19.56 -15.18
CA SER A 393 11.70 -18.36 -15.43
C SER A 393 12.56 -17.13 -15.17
N TRP A 394 12.55 -16.17 -16.08
CA TRP A 394 13.25 -14.89 -15.95
C TRP A 394 12.24 -13.77 -15.90
N ARG A 395 12.45 -12.82 -15.00
CA ARG A 395 11.61 -11.65 -14.82
C ARG A 395 12.48 -10.40 -14.90
N LEU A 396 12.07 -9.42 -15.69
CA LEU A 396 12.67 -8.10 -15.80
C LEU A 396 11.59 -7.06 -15.48
N ARG A 397 11.90 -6.11 -14.61
CA ARG A 397 11.01 -4.99 -14.27
C ARG A 397 11.76 -3.68 -14.45
N TYR A 398 11.06 -2.69 -14.96
CA TYR A 398 11.56 -1.35 -15.17
C TYR A 398 10.53 -0.33 -14.71
N SER A 399 10.98 0.73 -14.06
CA SER A 399 10.16 1.87 -13.68
C SER A 399 10.97 3.15 -13.85
N LYS A 400 10.34 4.22 -14.31
CA LYS A 400 10.97 5.52 -14.49
C LYS A 400 9.94 6.62 -14.42
N SER A 401 10.28 7.73 -13.78
CA SER A 401 9.53 8.99 -13.94
C SER A 401 10.46 10.11 -14.34
N LEU A 402 10.00 10.91 -15.30
CA LEU A 402 10.60 12.13 -15.78
C LEU A 402 9.61 13.25 -15.51
N LEU A 403 9.86 14.00 -14.45
CA LEU A 403 9.03 15.15 -14.09
C LEU A 403 9.17 16.30 -15.08
N SER A 404 10.35 16.46 -15.69
CA SER A 404 10.64 17.52 -16.65
C SER A 404 9.75 17.47 -17.89
N THR A 405 9.48 16.26 -18.39
CA THR A 405 8.56 16.02 -19.50
C THR A 405 7.15 15.69 -19.03
N GLY A 406 6.94 15.34 -17.76
CA GLY A 406 5.67 14.84 -17.23
C GLY A 406 5.39 13.37 -17.54
N THR A 407 6.40 12.59 -17.94
CA THR A 407 6.28 11.18 -18.31
C THR A 407 6.52 10.27 -17.10
N SER A 408 5.57 9.39 -16.75
CA SER A 408 5.75 8.33 -15.75
C SER A 408 5.52 6.95 -16.36
N ILE A 409 6.54 6.11 -16.33
CA ILE A 409 6.49 4.67 -16.59
C ILE A 409 6.40 3.99 -15.22
N ASP A 410 5.18 3.71 -14.78
CA ASP A 410 4.92 3.19 -13.43
C ASP A 410 5.56 1.79 -13.26
N LEU A 411 5.31 0.90 -14.21
CA LEU A 411 5.90 -0.42 -14.27
C LEU A 411 5.84 -0.97 -15.70
N THR A 412 6.99 -1.37 -16.23
CA THR A 412 7.10 -2.29 -17.36
C THR A 412 7.69 -3.59 -16.84
N ALA A 413 6.95 -4.69 -16.93
CA ALA A 413 7.42 -6.00 -16.51
C ALA A 413 7.33 -7.00 -17.65
N LEU A 414 8.38 -7.79 -17.76
CA LEU A 414 8.56 -8.88 -18.71
C LEU A 414 8.85 -10.13 -17.90
N ARG A 415 8.13 -11.20 -18.17
CA ARG A 415 8.42 -12.54 -17.65
C ARG A 415 8.47 -13.52 -18.80
N TYR A 416 9.48 -14.36 -18.83
CA TYR A 416 9.57 -15.49 -19.75
C TYR A 416 9.84 -16.76 -18.95
N SER A 417 9.06 -17.80 -19.19
CA SER A 417 9.18 -19.08 -18.51
C SER A 417 9.31 -20.20 -19.54
N THR A 418 10.30 -21.08 -19.33
CA THR A 418 10.53 -22.25 -20.20
C THR A 418 9.37 -23.24 -20.16
N LYS A 419 9.27 -24.11 -21.18
CA LYS A 419 8.20 -25.11 -21.27
C LYS A 419 8.13 -26.04 -20.07
N ASN A 420 9.22 -26.29 -19.35
CA ASN A 420 9.23 -27.22 -18.21
C ASN A 420 9.30 -26.50 -16.85
N PHE A 421 9.05 -25.19 -16.84
CA PHE A 421 8.89 -24.43 -15.61
C PHE A 421 7.46 -24.60 -15.09
N TYR A 422 7.35 -24.87 -13.80
CA TYR A 422 6.08 -24.95 -13.09
C TYR A 422 6.19 -24.11 -11.83
N THR A 423 5.21 -23.24 -11.58
CA THR A 423 5.02 -22.66 -10.25
C THR A 423 4.53 -23.73 -9.27
N PHE A 424 4.75 -23.53 -7.96
CA PHE A 424 4.27 -24.50 -6.97
C PHE A 424 2.74 -24.65 -6.96
N SER A 425 2.01 -23.57 -7.24
CA SER A 425 0.55 -23.60 -7.41
C SER A 425 0.12 -24.39 -8.66
N GLU A 426 0.81 -24.22 -9.80
CA GLU A 426 0.56 -25.05 -10.99
C GLU A 426 0.89 -26.52 -10.72
N TYR A 427 2.01 -26.81 -10.04
CA TYR A 427 2.38 -28.17 -9.65
C TYR A 427 1.30 -28.84 -8.79
N ASN A 428 0.73 -28.14 -7.80
CA ASN A 428 -0.30 -28.72 -6.93
C ASN A 428 -1.65 -28.91 -7.63
N THR A 429 -1.98 -28.07 -8.62
CA THR A 429 -3.30 -28.08 -9.28
C THR A 429 -3.32 -28.89 -10.58
N MET A 430 -2.17 -29.22 -11.16
CA MET A 430 -2.08 -29.95 -12.43
C MET A 430 -2.71 -31.35 -12.34
N GLY A 431 -3.63 -31.68 -13.24
CA GLY A 431 -4.30 -32.99 -13.26
C GLY A 431 -5.56 -33.08 -12.38
N TYR A 432 -5.94 -32.01 -11.68
CA TYR A 432 -7.21 -31.95 -10.94
C TYR A 432 -8.26 -31.14 -11.71
N ALA A 433 -9.52 -31.59 -11.67
CA ALA A 433 -10.65 -30.86 -12.23
C ALA A 433 -10.87 -29.53 -11.48
N ARG A 434 -11.17 -28.45 -12.21
CA ARG A 434 -11.41 -27.12 -11.61
C ARG A 434 -12.85 -26.99 -11.12
N ARG A 435 -13.05 -26.27 -10.00
CA ARG A 435 -14.37 -26.12 -9.35
C ARG A 435 -15.40 -25.42 -10.24
N ASP A 436 -14.95 -24.45 -11.02
CA ASP A 436 -15.81 -23.69 -11.92
C ASP A 436 -15.47 -24.05 -13.38
N GLU A 437 -16.27 -24.95 -13.97
CA GLU A 437 -16.16 -25.32 -15.38
C GLU A 437 -16.46 -24.12 -16.33
N ASP A 438 -17.18 -23.11 -15.84
CA ASP A 438 -17.58 -21.91 -16.57
C ASP A 438 -16.52 -20.79 -16.63
N ILE A 439 -15.35 -20.96 -15.99
CA ILE A 439 -14.26 -19.99 -16.14
C ILE A 439 -13.52 -20.29 -17.44
N PHE A 440 -13.95 -19.63 -18.51
CA PHE A 440 -13.35 -19.52 -19.85
C PHE A 440 -11.85 -19.11 -19.89
N TYR A 441 -11.21 -18.96 -18.73
CA TYR A 441 -9.83 -18.55 -18.53
C TYR A 441 -9.05 -19.74 -17.96
N THR A 442 -8.55 -20.60 -18.83
CA THR A 442 -7.49 -21.54 -18.48
C THR A 442 -6.17 -20.77 -18.52
N PRO A 443 -5.54 -20.34 -17.40
CA PRO A 443 -4.10 -20.14 -17.45
C PRO A 443 -3.52 -21.55 -17.57
N ASP A 444 -3.33 -21.94 -18.82
CA ASP A 444 -2.25 -22.82 -19.22
C ASP A 444 -0.94 -22.28 -18.61
N ARG A 445 0.15 -23.04 -18.68
CA ARG A 445 1.42 -22.59 -18.10
C ARG A 445 1.92 -21.36 -18.85
N ARG A 446 2.07 -20.23 -18.16
CA ARG A 446 2.45 -18.96 -18.80
C ARG A 446 3.84 -19.10 -19.43
N ARG A 447 3.93 -18.83 -20.73
CA ARG A 447 5.18 -18.81 -21.49
C ARG A 447 5.84 -17.45 -21.41
N SER A 448 5.09 -16.40 -21.75
CA SER A 448 5.56 -15.03 -21.73
C SER A 448 4.47 -14.14 -21.17
N SER A 449 4.86 -13.14 -20.40
CA SER A 449 3.97 -12.12 -19.87
C SER A 449 4.65 -10.78 -20.01
N PHE A 450 4.00 -9.87 -20.71
CA PHE A 450 4.40 -8.48 -20.84
C PHE A 450 3.31 -7.61 -20.25
N GLN A 451 3.69 -6.63 -19.44
CA GLN A 451 2.80 -5.59 -18.95
C GLN A 451 3.53 -4.25 -18.92
N THR A 452 2.85 -3.18 -19.29
CA THR A 452 3.37 -1.82 -19.19
C THR A 452 2.25 -0.84 -18.84
N GLN A 453 2.60 0.15 -18.03
CA GLN A 453 1.76 1.29 -17.72
C GLN A 453 2.58 2.57 -17.84
N VAL A 454 2.17 3.43 -18.77
CA VAL A 454 2.79 4.71 -19.07
C VAL A 454 1.74 5.79 -18.93
N SER A 455 2.07 6.87 -18.26
CA SER A 455 1.27 8.10 -18.20
C SER A 455 2.12 9.30 -18.58
N GLN A 456 1.50 10.28 -19.22
CA GLN A 456 2.14 11.47 -19.74
C GLN A 456 1.26 12.65 -19.41
N GLN A 457 1.72 13.52 -18.52
CA GLN A 457 1.06 14.77 -18.21
C GLN A 457 1.46 15.83 -19.25
N LEU A 458 0.49 16.54 -19.80
CA LEU A 458 0.68 17.59 -20.82
C LEU A 458 0.38 18.98 -20.23
N GLY A 459 0.60 19.16 -18.92
CA GLY A 459 0.27 20.37 -18.19
C GLY A 459 -1.22 20.72 -18.27
N ALA A 460 -1.54 21.94 -18.68
CA ALA A 460 -2.92 22.42 -18.81
C ALA A 460 -3.71 21.74 -19.95
N LEU A 461 -3.03 21.08 -20.89
CA LEU A 461 -3.68 20.36 -21.98
C LEU A 461 -4.27 19.01 -21.55
N GLY A 462 -3.96 18.53 -20.34
CA GLY A 462 -4.50 17.26 -19.82
C GLY A 462 -3.45 16.18 -19.63
N SER A 463 -3.85 14.91 -19.75
CA SER A 463 -3.01 13.74 -19.52
C SER A 463 -3.33 12.61 -20.48
N ILE A 464 -2.29 11.94 -20.98
CA ILE A 464 -2.38 10.70 -21.75
C ILE A 464 -1.99 9.52 -20.84
N SER A 465 -2.71 8.42 -20.95
CA SER A 465 -2.41 7.16 -20.25
C SER A 465 -2.44 6.00 -21.24
N LEU A 466 -1.46 5.10 -21.15
CA LEU A 466 -1.36 3.87 -21.90
C LEU A 466 -1.13 2.72 -20.94
N ARG A 467 -1.98 1.70 -21.01
CA ARG A 467 -1.79 0.41 -20.35
C ARG A 467 -1.82 -0.67 -21.42
N ALA A 468 -0.84 -1.56 -21.41
CA ALA A 468 -0.86 -2.71 -22.31
C ALA A 468 -0.38 -3.95 -21.56
N HIS A 469 -0.97 -5.09 -21.88
CA HIS A 469 -0.53 -6.38 -21.41
C HIS A 469 -0.71 -7.45 -22.49
N ARG A 470 0.17 -8.45 -22.48
CA ARG A 470 0.10 -9.60 -23.35
C ARG A 470 0.66 -10.83 -22.65
N ASP A 471 -0.18 -11.86 -22.53
CA ASP A 471 0.21 -13.16 -21.99
C ASP A 471 0.10 -14.22 -23.09
N GLU A 472 1.12 -15.06 -23.16
CA GLU A 472 1.17 -16.24 -24.02
C GLU A 472 1.39 -17.48 -23.17
N TYR A 473 0.90 -18.62 -23.65
CA TYR A 473 0.80 -19.83 -22.86
C TYR A 473 1.45 -21.04 -23.57
N TRP A 474 1.99 -21.97 -22.80
CA TRP A 474 2.50 -23.25 -23.29
C TRP A 474 1.37 -24.25 -23.48
N GLY A 475 1.43 -25.04 -24.56
CA GLY A 475 0.43 -26.08 -24.85
C GLY A 475 -0.83 -25.57 -25.54
N SER A 476 -0.95 -24.26 -25.77
CA SER A 476 -2.04 -23.69 -26.56
C SER A 476 -1.56 -22.53 -27.44
N THR A 477 -2.34 -22.23 -28.48
CA THR A 477 -2.18 -21.01 -29.29
C THR A 477 -2.82 -19.79 -28.62
N LYS A 478 -3.20 -19.92 -27.33
CA LYS A 478 -3.94 -18.90 -26.63
C LYS A 478 -3.06 -17.69 -26.36
N THR A 479 -3.59 -16.51 -26.65
CA THR A 479 -2.96 -15.24 -26.30
C THR A 479 -4.01 -14.33 -25.67
N LEU A 480 -3.71 -13.81 -24.49
CA LEU A 480 -4.51 -12.77 -23.86
C LEU A 480 -3.82 -11.44 -24.13
N THR A 481 -4.52 -10.50 -24.76
CA THR A 481 -3.97 -9.18 -25.08
C THR A 481 -4.98 -8.14 -24.65
N GLY A 482 -4.54 -7.19 -23.83
CA GLY A 482 -5.33 -6.02 -23.48
C GLY A 482 -4.53 -4.75 -23.68
N LEU A 483 -5.18 -3.74 -24.25
CA LEU A 483 -4.61 -2.42 -24.45
C LEU A 483 -5.65 -1.39 -24.07
N SER A 484 -5.26 -0.36 -23.33
CA SER A 484 -6.10 0.76 -22.95
C SER A 484 -5.28 2.03 -23.09
N ALA A 485 -5.59 2.82 -24.11
CA ALA A 485 -5.06 4.15 -24.30
C ALA A 485 -6.15 5.17 -23.97
N GLY A 486 -5.79 6.29 -23.33
CA GLY A 486 -6.76 7.31 -22.97
C GLY A 486 -6.13 8.69 -22.93
N TYR A 487 -6.90 9.69 -23.28
CA TYR A 487 -6.56 11.09 -23.12
C TYR A 487 -7.67 11.78 -22.34
N ASN A 488 -7.30 12.47 -21.27
CA ASN A 488 -8.21 13.18 -20.40
C ASN A 488 -7.79 14.64 -20.31
N GLY A 489 -8.75 15.55 -20.43
CA GLY A 489 -8.52 16.98 -20.32
C GLY A 489 -9.64 17.66 -19.55
N GLY A 490 -9.40 18.91 -19.20
CA GLY A 490 -10.39 19.76 -18.56
C GLY A 490 -10.37 21.13 -19.20
N PHE A 491 -11.55 21.66 -19.54
CA PHE A 491 -11.70 23.02 -20.04
C PHE A 491 -12.78 23.75 -19.24
N LYS A 492 -12.40 24.86 -18.58
CA LYS A 492 -13.30 25.70 -17.78
C LYS A 492 -14.19 24.92 -16.79
N GLY A 493 -13.61 23.91 -16.12
CA GLY A 493 -14.32 23.08 -15.15
C GLY A 493 -15.08 21.88 -15.74
N VAL A 494 -15.23 21.79 -17.05
CA VAL A 494 -15.78 20.60 -17.73
C VAL A 494 -14.66 19.60 -18.00
N SER A 495 -14.83 18.35 -17.58
CA SER A 495 -13.86 17.27 -17.85
C SER A 495 -14.31 16.47 -19.08
N TYR A 496 -13.38 16.15 -19.97
CA TYR A 496 -13.62 15.29 -21.11
C TYR A 496 -12.53 14.21 -21.20
N GLY A 497 -12.90 13.04 -21.72
CA GLY A 497 -12.00 11.91 -21.84
C GLY A 497 -12.28 11.11 -23.11
N LEU A 498 -11.24 10.77 -23.86
CA LEU A 498 -11.29 9.87 -25.01
C LEU A 498 -10.45 8.63 -24.70
N TYR A 499 -11.08 7.47 -24.73
CA TYR A 499 -10.46 6.19 -24.41
C TYR A 499 -10.58 5.23 -25.58
N TYR A 500 -9.54 4.44 -25.80
CA TYR A 500 -9.51 3.34 -26.74
C TYR A 500 -9.06 2.09 -26.01
N THR A 501 -9.93 1.08 -25.98
CA THR A 501 -9.63 -0.18 -25.31
C THR A 501 -9.76 -1.35 -26.27
N ILE A 502 -8.78 -2.25 -26.22
CA ILE A 502 -8.79 -3.56 -26.86
C ILE A 502 -8.76 -4.59 -25.74
N ASP A 503 -9.71 -5.50 -25.76
CA ASP A 503 -9.66 -6.74 -25.01
C ASP A 503 -9.81 -7.89 -25.99
N ARG A 504 -8.77 -8.72 -26.08
CA ARG A 504 -8.70 -9.80 -27.07
C ARG A 504 -8.14 -11.05 -26.42
N MET A 505 -8.93 -12.10 -26.47
CA MET A 505 -8.45 -13.46 -26.34
C MET A 505 -8.38 -14.10 -27.73
N LYS A 506 -7.25 -14.70 -28.08
CA LYS A 506 -7.12 -15.60 -29.24
C LYS A 506 -6.96 -17.01 -28.70
N GLY A 507 -7.52 -18.03 -29.34
CA GLY A 507 -7.41 -19.43 -28.95
C GLY A 507 -8.06 -20.38 -29.95
N ASN A 508 -8.26 -21.65 -29.59
CA ASN A 508 -9.03 -22.61 -30.40
C ASN A 508 -10.53 -22.29 -30.25
N GLY A 509 -11.02 -21.32 -31.04
CA GLY A 509 -12.41 -20.84 -31.04
C GLY A 509 -12.52 -19.44 -31.63
N SER A 510 -13.73 -19.03 -32.06
CA SER A 510 -14.02 -17.65 -32.44
C SER A 510 -14.31 -16.84 -31.18
N TRP A 511 -13.26 -16.29 -30.58
CA TRP A 511 -13.38 -15.38 -29.45
C TRP A 511 -13.66 -13.96 -29.97
N PRO A 512 -14.62 -13.22 -29.37
CA PRO A 512 -14.86 -11.85 -29.76
C PRO A 512 -13.62 -11.02 -29.47
N GLU A 513 -13.16 -10.29 -30.48
CA GLU A 513 -12.19 -9.24 -30.31
C GLU A 513 -12.95 -7.96 -29.99
N ASN A 514 -12.89 -7.49 -28.75
CA ASN A 514 -13.60 -6.29 -28.33
C ASN A 514 -12.66 -5.10 -28.48
N ARG A 515 -12.93 -4.25 -29.47
CA ARG A 515 -12.27 -2.95 -29.58
C ARG A 515 -13.32 -1.88 -29.47
N GLN A 516 -13.13 -0.93 -28.58
CA GLN A 516 -14.07 0.17 -28.39
C GLN A 516 -13.33 1.50 -28.25
N VAL A 517 -13.92 2.53 -28.85
CA VAL A 517 -13.57 3.92 -28.62
C VAL A 517 -14.68 4.53 -27.78
N THR A 518 -14.34 5.18 -26.68
CA THR A 518 -15.27 5.82 -25.76
C THR A 518 -14.91 7.28 -25.59
N PHE A 519 -15.83 8.17 -25.93
CA PHE A 519 -15.77 9.56 -25.54
C PHE A 519 -16.65 9.78 -24.30
N SER A 520 -16.16 10.52 -23.32
CA SER A 520 -16.85 10.83 -22.08
C SER A 520 -16.75 12.32 -21.76
N LEU A 521 -17.81 12.87 -21.21
CA LEU A 521 -17.95 14.27 -20.86
C LEU A 521 -18.63 14.37 -19.50
N ASN A 522 -18.03 15.12 -18.58
CA ASN A 522 -18.56 15.37 -17.24
C ASN A 522 -18.65 16.88 -17.00
N ILE A 523 -19.87 17.37 -16.82
CA ILE A 523 -20.20 18.80 -16.69
C ILE A 523 -20.69 19.05 -15.26
N PRO A 524 -19.90 19.70 -14.39
CA PRO A 524 -20.37 20.07 -13.07
C PRO A 524 -21.34 21.24 -13.15
N PHE A 525 -22.50 21.14 -12.50
CA PHE A 525 -23.53 22.20 -12.51
C PHE A 525 -23.12 23.45 -11.72
N SER A 526 -22.06 23.34 -10.90
CA SER A 526 -21.42 24.46 -10.22
C SER A 526 -20.92 25.56 -11.17
N ILE A 527 -20.73 25.27 -12.46
CA ILE A 527 -20.35 26.29 -13.47
C ILE A 527 -21.52 27.16 -13.90
N PHE A 528 -22.77 26.70 -13.70
CA PHE A 528 -23.98 27.41 -14.10
C PHE A 528 -24.63 28.16 -12.93
N SER A 529 -24.38 27.75 -11.69
CA SER A 529 -24.98 28.37 -10.50
C SER A 529 -24.13 28.18 -9.25
N TYR A 530 -24.11 29.20 -8.39
CA TYR A 530 -23.49 29.15 -7.06
C TYR A 530 -24.38 28.50 -5.98
N SER A 531 -25.60 28.08 -6.33
CA SER A 531 -26.53 27.45 -5.38
C SER A 531 -25.90 26.22 -4.73
N PRO A 532 -25.88 26.12 -3.38
CA PRO A 532 -25.34 24.95 -2.67
C PRO A 532 -25.93 23.62 -3.13
N ALA A 533 -27.18 23.61 -3.59
CA ALA A 533 -27.85 22.41 -4.09
C ALA A 533 -27.27 21.89 -5.42
N LEU A 534 -26.62 22.75 -6.21
CA LEU A 534 -26.06 22.41 -7.52
C LEU A 534 -24.54 22.22 -7.50
N GLN A 535 -23.88 22.50 -6.38
CA GLN A 535 -22.41 22.42 -6.26
C GLN A 535 -21.88 21.00 -6.43
N ASN A 536 -22.66 19.99 -6.03
CA ASN A 536 -22.29 18.57 -6.08
C ASN A 536 -23.13 17.79 -7.10
N VAL A 537 -23.64 18.45 -8.14
CA VAL A 537 -24.42 17.84 -9.21
C VAL A 537 -23.62 17.86 -10.50
N TYR A 538 -23.62 16.74 -11.22
CA TYR A 538 -22.86 16.54 -12.45
C TYR A 538 -23.76 15.94 -13.52
N ALA A 539 -23.69 16.47 -14.74
CA ALA A 539 -24.20 15.78 -15.92
C ALA A 539 -23.08 15.01 -16.60
N THR A 540 -23.33 13.74 -16.88
CA THR A 540 -22.41 12.84 -17.56
C THR A 540 -22.98 12.48 -18.92
N SER A 541 -22.16 12.55 -19.97
CA SER A 541 -22.48 12.05 -21.30
C SER A 541 -21.34 11.17 -21.78
N GLN A 542 -21.65 9.98 -22.29
CA GLN A 542 -20.66 9.03 -22.78
C GLN A 542 -21.15 8.41 -24.09
N ILE A 543 -20.27 8.32 -25.07
CA ILE A 543 -20.52 7.69 -26.36
C ILE A 543 -19.44 6.64 -26.55
N SER A 544 -19.85 5.39 -26.74
CA SER A 544 -18.95 4.27 -27.03
C SER A 544 -19.29 3.68 -28.39
N HIS A 545 -18.26 3.36 -29.17
CA HIS A 545 -18.38 2.74 -30.48
C HIS A 545 -17.45 1.55 -30.56
N ASP A 546 -17.98 0.37 -30.89
CA ASP A 546 -17.21 -0.87 -30.98
C ASP A 546 -16.86 -1.26 -32.44
N ASN A 547 -15.95 -2.21 -32.58
CA ASN A 547 -15.51 -2.74 -33.88
C ASN A 547 -16.54 -3.62 -34.60
N THR A 548 -17.72 -3.86 -34.01
CA THR A 548 -18.87 -4.48 -34.69
C THR A 548 -19.85 -3.44 -35.24
N GLY A 549 -19.53 -2.15 -35.08
CA GLY A 549 -20.34 -1.02 -35.53
C GLY A 549 -21.45 -0.64 -34.55
N ARG A 550 -21.45 -1.22 -33.34
CA ARG A 550 -22.41 -0.85 -32.29
C ARG A 550 -21.98 0.46 -31.67
N THR A 551 -22.92 1.38 -31.54
CA THR A 551 -22.76 2.66 -30.85
C THR A 551 -23.72 2.69 -29.68
N LEU A 552 -23.19 2.89 -28.48
CA LEU A 552 -23.96 3.08 -27.26
C LEU A 552 -23.72 4.49 -26.72
N ASN A 553 -24.79 5.25 -26.60
CA ASN A 553 -24.83 6.56 -25.96
C ASN A 553 -25.41 6.42 -24.56
N GLN A 554 -24.84 7.16 -23.62
CA GLN A 554 -25.28 7.25 -22.25
C GLN A 554 -25.35 8.72 -21.85
N ALA A 555 -26.45 9.14 -21.25
CA ALA A 555 -26.58 10.45 -20.64
C ALA A 555 -27.19 10.30 -19.24
N GLY A 556 -26.71 11.07 -18.29
CA GLY A 556 -27.17 10.96 -16.91
C GLY A 556 -26.87 12.17 -16.06
N ILE A 557 -27.50 12.19 -14.89
CA ILE A 557 -27.26 13.16 -13.82
C ILE A 557 -26.90 12.38 -12.57
N SER A 558 -25.83 12.80 -11.91
CA SER A 558 -25.45 12.28 -10.61
C SER A 558 -25.21 13.41 -9.64
N GLY A 559 -25.40 13.16 -8.35
CA GLY A 559 -25.07 14.13 -7.34
C GLY A 559 -25.02 13.56 -5.94
N SER A 560 -24.59 14.40 -5.01
CA SER A 560 -24.56 14.05 -3.59
C SER A 560 -24.96 15.22 -2.70
N ASN A 561 -25.67 14.92 -1.62
CA ASN A 561 -26.02 15.87 -0.57
C ASN A 561 -25.75 15.23 0.80
N GLY A 562 -24.65 15.64 1.43
CA GLY A 562 -24.20 15.08 2.69
C GLY A 562 -23.86 13.59 2.58
N ASN A 563 -24.67 12.75 3.22
CA ASN A 563 -24.50 11.29 3.22
C ASN A 563 -25.34 10.60 2.14
N PHE A 564 -26.18 11.32 1.39
CA PHE A 564 -26.99 10.77 0.32
C PHE A 564 -26.34 11.01 -1.04
N SER A 565 -26.30 9.99 -1.89
CA SER A 565 -25.85 10.06 -3.27
C SER A 565 -26.89 9.45 -4.19
N TYR A 566 -27.03 10.01 -5.38
CA TYR A 566 -27.92 9.47 -6.40
C TYR A 566 -27.27 9.55 -7.79
N SER A 567 -27.62 8.63 -8.66
CA SER A 567 -27.29 8.70 -10.08
C SER A 567 -28.43 8.14 -10.92
N MET A 568 -28.79 8.87 -11.96
CA MET A 568 -29.78 8.48 -12.95
C MET A 568 -29.12 8.53 -14.33
N MET A 569 -29.19 7.43 -15.07
CA MET A 569 -28.55 7.30 -16.38
C MET A 569 -29.50 6.64 -17.36
N GLN A 570 -29.56 7.18 -18.57
CA GLN A 570 -30.27 6.62 -19.71
C GLN A 570 -29.25 6.19 -20.75
N ASN A 571 -29.36 4.94 -21.19
CA ASN A 571 -28.51 4.33 -22.19
C ASN A 571 -29.35 4.02 -23.44
N TRP A 572 -28.84 4.30 -24.64
CA TRP A 572 -29.48 3.94 -25.91
C TRP A 572 -28.45 3.74 -27.01
N GLY A 573 -28.71 2.84 -27.95
CA GLY A 573 -27.75 2.51 -29.01
C GLY A 573 -28.40 2.05 -30.30
N ASN A 574 -27.56 1.74 -31.29
CA ASN A 574 -27.99 1.14 -32.57
C ASN A 574 -27.89 -0.40 -32.52
N GLN A 575 -28.19 -1.07 -33.64
CA GLN A 575 -28.08 -2.53 -33.79
C GLN A 575 -28.78 -3.34 -32.67
N ASN A 576 -30.03 -2.99 -32.36
CA ASN A 576 -30.85 -3.65 -31.33
C ASN A 576 -30.26 -3.59 -29.91
N GLN A 577 -29.37 -2.63 -29.61
CA GLN A 577 -29.00 -2.36 -28.22
C GLN A 577 -30.23 -1.86 -27.44
N ALA A 578 -30.65 -2.65 -26.45
CA ALA A 578 -31.79 -2.31 -25.61
C ALA A 578 -31.54 -0.99 -24.87
N SER A 579 -32.48 -0.05 -24.98
CA SER A 579 -32.44 1.15 -24.15
C SER A 579 -32.59 0.73 -22.68
N ASN A 580 -31.71 1.24 -21.81
CA ASN A 580 -31.71 0.91 -20.39
C ASN A 580 -31.67 2.18 -19.55
N SER A 581 -32.58 2.27 -18.59
CA SER A 581 -32.66 3.32 -17.57
C SER A 581 -32.14 2.76 -16.26
N ASN A 582 -31.11 3.37 -15.68
CA ASN A 582 -30.55 2.98 -14.40
C ASN A 582 -30.72 4.10 -13.39
N LEU A 583 -31.19 3.74 -12.20
CA LEU A 583 -31.31 4.61 -11.04
C LEU A 583 -30.55 3.96 -9.89
N ASN A 584 -29.55 4.66 -9.35
CA ASN A 584 -28.84 4.22 -8.15
C ASN A 584 -28.99 5.27 -7.05
N MET A 585 -29.19 4.80 -5.84
CA MET A 585 -29.25 5.62 -4.63
C MET A 585 -28.32 5.01 -3.59
N GLY A 586 -27.62 5.86 -2.85
CA GLY A 586 -26.69 5.47 -1.80
C GLY A 586 -26.89 6.33 -0.56
N TRP A 587 -26.81 5.70 0.61
CA TRP A 587 -26.83 6.37 1.91
C TRP A 587 -25.65 5.91 2.74
N GLN A 588 -24.81 6.85 3.17
CA GLN A 588 -23.58 6.61 3.93
C GLN A 588 -23.73 7.08 5.39
N GLY A 589 -24.41 6.30 6.21
CA GLY A 589 -24.58 6.57 7.65
C GLY A 589 -23.31 6.41 8.48
N SER A 590 -23.37 6.76 9.77
CA SER A 590 -22.29 6.52 10.74
C SER A 590 -22.16 5.02 11.11
N LYS A 591 -23.26 4.28 11.01
CA LYS A 591 -23.39 2.86 11.39
C LYS A 591 -23.26 1.88 10.21
N GLY A 592 -23.05 2.37 8.99
CA GLY A 592 -23.02 1.54 7.78
C GLY A 592 -23.42 2.32 6.54
N SER A 593 -23.44 1.65 5.38
CA SER A 593 -23.97 2.18 4.14
C SER A 593 -24.92 1.22 3.46
N ILE A 594 -25.86 1.81 2.73
CA ILE A 594 -26.86 1.10 1.94
C ILE A 594 -26.83 1.70 0.54
N ASN A 595 -26.74 0.86 -0.48
CA ASN A 595 -26.89 1.25 -1.87
C ASN A 595 -28.03 0.45 -2.48
N ALA A 596 -28.90 1.08 -3.25
CA ALA A 596 -29.98 0.44 -3.98
C ALA A 596 -29.91 0.86 -5.44
N GLY A 597 -30.03 -0.11 -6.34
CA GLY A 597 -30.01 0.09 -7.79
C GLY A 597 -31.26 -0.49 -8.43
N TYR A 598 -31.80 0.22 -9.41
CA TYR A 598 -32.89 -0.25 -10.27
C TYR A 598 -32.51 -0.01 -11.73
N GLY A 599 -32.55 -1.07 -12.54
CA GLY A 599 -32.29 -1.05 -13.97
C GLY A 599 -33.53 -1.51 -14.73
N TYR A 600 -33.87 -0.81 -15.81
CA TYR A 600 -35.02 -1.12 -16.65
C TYR A 600 -34.65 -1.03 -18.13
N SER A 601 -34.85 -2.11 -18.87
CA SER A 601 -34.85 -2.15 -20.32
C SER A 601 -36.14 -2.81 -20.84
N HIS A 602 -36.32 -2.83 -22.16
CA HIS A 602 -37.48 -3.48 -22.77
C HIS A 602 -37.59 -4.97 -22.38
N ASP A 603 -36.45 -5.66 -22.32
CA ASP A 603 -36.38 -7.11 -22.09
C ASP A 603 -35.98 -7.48 -20.66
N THR A 604 -35.54 -6.53 -19.83
CA THR A 604 -34.94 -6.85 -18.52
C THR A 604 -35.28 -5.81 -17.46
N ARG A 605 -35.63 -6.29 -16.27
CA ARG A 605 -35.81 -5.48 -15.07
C ARG A 605 -34.88 -6.02 -14.01
N SER A 606 -34.05 -5.18 -13.41
CA SER A 606 -33.16 -5.59 -12.33
C SER A 606 -33.27 -4.65 -11.15
N MET A 607 -33.27 -5.23 -9.96
CA MET A 607 -33.19 -4.51 -8.70
C MET A 607 -32.06 -5.11 -7.89
N ASN A 608 -31.22 -4.28 -7.28
CA ASN A 608 -30.17 -4.72 -6.38
C ASN A 608 -30.11 -3.84 -5.14
N MET A 609 -29.62 -4.43 -4.05
CA MET A 609 -29.39 -3.75 -2.78
C MET A 609 -28.08 -4.26 -2.18
N ASN A 610 -27.23 -3.34 -1.74
CA ASN A 610 -25.96 -3.62 -1.10
C ASN A 610 -25.93 -2.94 0.27
N ILE A 611 -25.68 -3.71 1.33
CA ILE A 611 -25.58 -3.21 2.70
C ILE A 611 -24.18 -3.55 3.22
N THR A 612 -23.46 -2.55 3.71
CA THR A 612 -22.15 -2.77 4.33
C THR A 612 -22.04 -2.06 5.68
N GLY A 613 -21.34 -2.68 6.62
CA GLY A 613 -21.14 -2.11 7.94
C GLY A 613 -20.19 -2.92 8.80
N GLY A 614 -20.02 -2.47 10.04
CA GLY A 614 -19.18 -3.13 11.02
C GLY A 614 -19.73 -2.99 12.44
N ALA A 615 -19.36 -3.92 13.31
CA ALA A 615 -19.75 -3.95 14.70
C ALA A 615 -18.58 -4.40 15.59
N ILE A 616 -18.44 -3.77 16.74
CA ILE A 616 -17.42 -4.08 17.74
C ILE A 616 -18.13 -4.40 19.03
N ALA A 617 -17.97 -5.62 19.54
CA ALA A 617 -18.35 -5.95 20.91
C ALA A 617 -17.12 -5.82 21.81
N HIS A 618 -17.21 -5.00 22.84
CA HIS A 618 -16.16 -4.73 23.82
C HIS A 618 -16.75 -4.74 25.24
N SER A 619 -15.92 -4.55 26.25
CA SER A 619 -16.32 -4.60 27.67
C SER A 619 -17.46 -3.64 28.05
N GLU A 620 -17.61 -2.53 27.31
CA GLU A 620 -18.61 -1.50 27.59
C GLU A 620 -19.88 -1.63 26.73
N GLY A 621 -19.92 -2.55 25.76
CA GLY A 621 -21.11 -2.80 24.94
C GLY A 621 -20.84 -3.15 23.48
N LEU A 622 -21.84 -2.90 22.64
CA LEU A 622 -21.81 -3.13 21.19
C LEU A 622 -21.86 -1.78 20.46
N THR A 623 -20.76 -1.45 19.79
CA THR A 623 -20.68 -0.25 18.96
C THR A 623 -20.84 -0.61 17.48
N LEU A 624 -21.85 -0.06 16.81
CA LEU A 624 -22.00 -0.15 15.35
C LEU A 624 -21.21 0.96 14.65
N SER A 625 -20.58 0.64 13.53
CA SER A 625 -19.88 1.63 12.71
C SER A 625 -19.92 1.26 11.24
N ARG A 626 -19.37 2.14 10.40
CA ARG A 626 -18.94 1.75 9.04
C ARG A 626 -17.95 0.57 9.13
N THR A 627 -17.71 -0.10 8.01
CA THR A 627 -16.75 -1.22 7.89
C THR A 627 -15.44 -0.91 8.62
N LEU A 628 -15.06 -1.84 9.49
CA LEU A 628 -13.88 -1.80 10.35
C LEU A 628 -12.63 -2.05 9.50
N GLY A 629 -11.56 -1.29 9.75
CA GLY A 629 -10.24 -1.54 9.17
C GLY A 629 -9.43 -2.55 9.99
N SER A 630 -8.22 -2.87 9.52
CA SER A 630 -7.28 -3.73 10.25
C SER A 630 -6.75 -3.10 11.56
N SER A 631 -6.69 -1.76 11.62
CA SER A 631 -6.32 -0.99 12.81
C SER A 631 -7.34 0.11 13.05
N MET A 632 -7.76 0.26 14.29
CA MET A 632 -8.88 1.14 14.67
C MET A 632 -8.74 1.57 16.12
N ALA A 633 -9.17 2.80 16.42
CA ALA A 633 -9.40 3.25 17.78
C ALA A 633 -10.90 3.19 18.08
N LEU A 634 -11.22 2.68 19.26
CA LEU A 634 -12.53 2.87 19.88
C LEU A 634 -12.44 4.09 20.80
N VAL A 635 -13.27 5.09 20.54
CA VAL A 635 -13.43 6.27 21.42
C VAL A 635 -14.52 5.94 22.42
N SER A 636 -14.19 5.94 23.70
CA SER A 636 -15.16 5.93 24.81
C SER A 636 -15.28 7.37 25.33
N ALA A 637 -16.46 7.96 25.17
CA ALA A 637 -16.80 9.25 25.76
C ALA A 637 -18.20 9.14 26.37
N PRO A 638 -18.33 8.47 27.53
CA PRO A 638 -19.62 8.27 28.20
C PRO A 638 -20.37 9.60 28.32
N GLU A 639 -21.70 9.57 28.13
CA GLU A 639 -22.60 10.74 28.19
C GLU A 639 -22.48 11.75 27.03
N ALA A 640 -21.48 11.62 26.15
CA ALA A 640 -21.28 12.51 25.02
C ALA A 640 -21.87 11.94 23.73
N SER A 641 -23.19 12.00 23.57
CA SER A 641 -23.88 11.52 22.35
C SER A 641 -23.87 12.54 21.21
N GLY A 642 -23.79 12.06 19.96
CA GLY A 642 -23.87 12.91 18.76
C GLY A 642 -22.66 13.81 18.51
N VAL A 643 -21.55 13.60 19.23
CA VAL A 643 -20.32 14.36 19.08
C VAL A 643 -19.61 13.93 17.81
N ARG A 644 -19.47 14.87 16.89
CA ARG A 644 -18.73 14.66 15.65
C ARG A 644 -17.24 14.81 15.92
N LEU A 645 -16.47 13.77 15.55
CA LEU A 645 -15.03 13.79 15.63
C LEU A 645 -14.46 14.62 14.48
N THR A 646 -13.51 15.50 14.81
CA THR A 646 -12.85 16.42 13.85
C THR A 646 -12.12 15.66 12.73
N SER A 647 -11.73 14.42 13.00
CA SER A 647 -11.05 13.53 12.07
C SER A 647 -11.76 12.19 11.95
N GLY A 648 -11.89 11.68 10.72
CA GLY A 648 -12.44 10.35 10.47
C GLY A 648 -13.96 10.30 10.29
N ASN A 649 -14.67 11.44 10.29
CA ASN A 649 -16.12 11.54 10.09
C ASN A 649 -16.96 10.61 11.00
N GLY A 650 -16.41 10.25 12.17
CA GLY A 650 -17.10 9.49 13.19
C GLY A 650 -18.04 10.38 14.00
N VAL A 651 -19.19 9.83 14.40
CA VAL A 651 -20.15 10.47 15.30
C VAL A 651 -20.41 9.50 16.43
N THR A 652 -20.31 9.97 17.68
CA THR A 652 -20.62 9.14 18.85
C THR A 652 -22.08 8.71 18.85
N ASP A 653 -22.29 7.44 19.18
CA ASP A 653 -23.63 6.89 19.31
C ASP A 653 -24.32 7.36 20.59
N TRP A 654 -25.49 6.78 20.87
CA TRP A 654 -26.31 7.12 22.01
C TRP A 654 -25.67 6.77 23.36
N GLN A 655 -24.66 5.89 23.38
CA GLN A 655 -23.87 5.53 24.55
C GLN A 655 -22.58 6.35 24.66
N GLY A 656 -22.25 7.17 23.65
CA GLY A 656 -21.02 7.96 23.62
C GLY A 656 -19.83 7.25 22.95
N PHE A 657 -20.06 6.13 22.25
CA PHE A 657 -19.01 5.39 21.58
C PHE A 657 -18.89 5.74 20.10
N CYS A 658 -17.66 5.79 19.59
CA CYS A 658 -17.42 5.92 18.16
C CYS A 658 -16.13 5.22 17.74
N ARG A 659 -16.12 4.69 16.52
CA ARG A 659 -14.90 4.27 15.86
C ARG A 659 -14.14 5.46 15.26
N CYS A 660 -12.83 5.51 15.47
CA CYS A 660 -11.90 6.31 14.69
C CYS A 660 -11.01 5.41 13.82
N ALA A 661 -10.93 5.72 12.53
CA ALA A 661 -9.90 5.11 11.69
C ALA A 661 -8.56 5.77 12.03
N LEU A 662 -7.62 4.99 12.55
CA LEU A 662 -6.23 5.44 12.73
C LEU A 662 -5.42 4.97 11.52
N PRO A 663 -4.87 5.85 10.67
CA PRO A 663 -3.59 5.53 10.07
C PRO A 663 -2.57 5.38 11.22
N PHE A 664 -1.55 4.53 11.10
CA PHE A 664 -0.44 4.30 12.05
C PHE A 664 0.34 5.59 12.45
N ARG A 665 -0.35 6.54 13.07
CA ARG A 665 0.12 7.82 13.58
C ARG A 665 -0.54 7.98 14.94
N LEU A 666 0.29 8.25 15.94
CA LEU A 666 -0.16 8.73 17.25
C LEU A 666 -1.08 9.93 17.04
N TYR A 667 -2.32 9.80 17.52
CA TYR A 667 -3.32 10.85 17.44
C TYR A 667 -3.26 11.69 18.72
N GLN A 668 -3.14 13.02 18.59
CA GLN A 668 -3.49 13.93 19.69
C GLN A 668 -4.99 14.19 19.61
N GLN A 669 -5.75 13.71 20.60
CA GLN A 669 -7.14 14.12 20.78
C GLN A 669 -7.16 15.57 21.28
N GLN A 670 -7.60 16.51 20.44
CA GLN A 670 -8.06 17.81 20.90
C GLN A 670 -9.58 17.86 20.74
N HIS A 671 -10.29 17.84 21.87
CA HIS A 671 -11.72 18.15 21.93
C HIS A 671 -11.90 19.66 21.73
N ARG A 672 -12.81 20.05 20.84
CA ARG A 672 -13.27 21.44 20.74
C ARG A 672 -14.72 21.48 21.23
N PRO A 673 -15.00 21.99 22.44
CA PRO A 673 -16.39 22.23 22.83
C PRO A 673 -16.93 23.39 21.98
N ARG A 674 -17.92 23.10 21.12
CA ARG A 674 -18.78 24.16 20.58
C ARG A 674 -19.91 24.35 21.58
N SER A 675 -20.01 25.58 22.07
CA SER A 675 -21.03 26.12 22.96
C SER A 675 -22.41 25.49 22.75
N GLN A 676 -22.89 24.76 23.76
CA GLN A 676 -24.31 24.53 23.96
C GLN A 676 -24.93 25.88 24.33
N HIS A 677 -25.84 26.39 23.50
CA HIS A 677 -26.77 27.42 23.93
C HIS A 677 -27.86 26.73 24.77
N PRO A 678 -28.11 27.16 26.02
CA PRO A 678 -29.29 26.71 26.73
C PRO A 678 -30.52 27.35 26.08
N ALA A 679 -31.50 26.52 25.74
CA ALA A 679 -32.85 26.97 25.46
C ALA A 679 -33.43 27.55 26.75
N GLY A 680 -33.76 28.84 26.70
CA GLY A 680 -34.73 29.48 27.60
C GLY A 680 -36.09 29.54 26.94
#